data_AF-A0A8T8SY80-F1
#
_entry.id   AF-A0A8T8SY80-F1
#
_cell.length_a   1.000
_cell.length_b   1.000
_cell.length_c   1.000
_cell.angle_alpha   90.00
_cell.angle_beta   90.00
_cell.angle_gamma   90.00
#
_symmetry.space_group_name_H-M   'P 1'
#
loop_
_entity.id
_entity.type
_entity.pdbx_description
1 polymer ?
#
loop_
_entity_poly.entity_id
_entity_poly.type
_entity_poly.pdbx_seq_one_letter_code
_entity_poly.pdbx_strand_id
1 'polypeptide(L)'
;MSSTDTAPSTPPGSALPNSPELATSPLVPSSAADLHPDDGSPRQHPSSPSPTVPHAVTPSLAAFGIHSIQQQHVQHSDTSTDPLQAVPTLGPIHIPPRDAIPEAANLHLVNYPPPAWHPWLFGLSRDWQASFGALDEPSHVYPRRRPKGLKIFDQYVRSSVCINSLPVFQHIFQGATANVLNGMCFDNVVIAGGIVSACVNHRADAGVVSPTSDVDVFLYGVGAEAANSKVLAIETTLRSNVPDFESHYRVERTITTISFVPIAKDGAFRKIQIILRLFTNIGEVLASFDFDQTAIGFDGSEVWMEMRAVRALICGYSFITAKMLRSTSPARIVKYTTRGYGLVLRTDGMQSVHNPAAQGPSVGQIVLCAQEAYDKVRRLIDTARQKNAQDGLRLRRPNMAHMLSQLRYLQNGGWLHSFSNFIAFSSLWDQAALADASRREFIRATSGRQGDYAPFHECLEYDHDLLRSDVYTAEEWAEVFSTSGQIPPGTLKSLAGHDFWTKTGHSVDAVTSRPLMQFMLLPVGLCATLQATGSAAFHAGSLDCVGGDFKIKDDDGVEFEPCVWTHSFANMWQPASGIDRFAHQTLRDIAITTAWTLTRTRCGAPWSALRFGKIVMQSFKNARLPQDIAHDKALIRAWLGTP
;
A
#
# COMPACT_ATOMS: atom_id res chain seq x y z
N MET A 1 13.42 -49.73 7.58
CA MET A 1 13.18 -51.17 7.80
C MET A 1 12.00 -51.29 8.76
N SER A 2 11.01 -52.15 8.49
CA SER A 2 9.69 -52.22 9.16
C SER A 2 8.88 -50.92 9.13
N SER A 3 7.64 -50.80 8.63
CA SER A 3 6.51 -51.71 8.29
C SER A 3 5.75 -52.34 9.46
N THR A 4 4.48 -51.95 9.61
CA THR A 4 3.29 -52.83 9.54
C THR A 4 2.01 -52.01 9.51
N ASP A 5 1.11 -52.31 8.58
CA ASP A 5 -0.29 -51.84 8.58
C ASP A 5 -1.17 -52.69 9.51
N THR A 6 -2.33 -52.17 9.95
CA THR A 6 -3.58 -52.97 9.95
C THR A 6 -4.84 -52.14 10.21
N ALA A 7 -5.85 -52.37 9.37
CA ALA A 7 -7.30 -52.25 9.66
C ALA A 7 -7.92 -53.62 9.27
N PRO A 8 -9.15 -54.02 9.71
CA PRO A 8 -10.39 -53.44 9.13
C PRO A 8 -11.68 -53.56 10.01
N SER A 9 -12.84 -53.27 9.38
CA SER A 9 -14.18 -53.90 9.55
C SER A 9 -15.37 -53.08 10.11
N THR A 10 -16.55 -53.32 9.51
CA THR A 10 -17.94 -52.80 9.70
C THR A 10 -18.90 -53.70 8.87
N PRO A 11 -20.25 -53.54 8.83
CA PRO A 11 -21.19 -52.76 9.68
C PRO A 11 -21.90 -53.76 10.64
N PRO A 12 -23.25 -54.02 10.76
CA PRO A 12 -24.54 -53.39 10.33
C PRO A 12 -25.24 -52.62 11.48
N GLY A 13 -26.48 -52.08 11.43
CA GLY A 13 -27.46 -51.87 10.34
C GLY A 13 -28.94 -51.92 10.82
N SER A 14 -29.90 -51.41 10.00
CA SER A 14 -31.37 -51.26 10.25
C SER A 14 -31.77 -50.20 11.31
N ALA A 15 -32.95 -49.53 11.28
CA ALA A 15 -34.13 -49.61 10.40
C ALA A 15 -34.84 -48.22 10.20
N LEU A 16 -35.75 -48.12 9.23
CA LEU A 16 -36.70 -46.99 9.00
C LEU A 16 -38.08 -47.28 9.65
N PRO A 17 -38.98 -46.29 9.85
CA PRO A 17 -40.04 -46.05 8.84
C PRO A 17 -40.63 -44.60 8.70
N ASN A 18 -40.81 -44.19 7.43
CA ASN A 18 -41.99 -43.57 6.76
C ASN A 18 -42.79 -42.32 7.27
N SER A 19 -43.20 -41.50 6.28
CA SER A 19 -44.26 -40.45 6.25
C SER A 19 -45.68 -41.07 6.01
N PRO A 20 -46.81 -40.37 5.66
CA PRO A 20 -47.09 -39.07 4.98
C PRO A 20 -48.07 -38.14 5.80
N GLU A 21 -48.99 -37.26 5.35
CA GLU A 21 -49.57 -36.71 4.07
C GLU A 21 -50.17 -35.29 4.44
N LEU A 22 -50.20 -34.18 3.65
CA LEU A 22 -50.78 -33.77 2.35
C LEU A 22 -52.32 -33.44 2.33
N ALA A 23 -52.68 -32.15 2.36
CA ALA A 23 -54.03 -31.56 2.10
C ALA A 23 -53.93 -30.01 1.87
N THR A 24 -54.14 -29.42 0.67
CA THR A 24 -55.39 -28.93 0.01
C THR A 24 -56.07 -27.67 0.58
N SER A 25 -56.16 -26.60 -0.23
CA SER A 25 -56.96 -25.36 -0.05
C SER A 25 -58.47 -25.59 -0.35
N PRO A 26 -59.41 -24.65 -0.05
CA PRO A 26 -59.75 -23.60 -1.05
C PRO A 26 -60.45 -22.28 -0.58
N LEU A 27 -60.56 -21.33 -1.54
CA LEU A 27 -61.66 -20.37 -1.79
C LEU A 27 -61.86 -19.06 -0.96
N VAL A 28 -62.79 -18.23 -1.47
CA VAL A 28 -62.94 -16.75 -1.33
C VAL A 28 -64.42 -16.37 -1.15
N PRO A 29 -64.75 -15.16 -0.63
CA PRO A 29 -65.94 -14.44 -1.11
C PRO A 29 -65.70 -12.95 -1.46
N SER A 30 -66.57 -12.40 -2.32
CA SER A 30 -66.74 -10.97 -2.65
C SER A 30 -67.90 -10.36 -1.82
N SER A 31 -68.39 -9.11 -1.89
CA SER A 31 -68.26 -7.90 -2.76
C SER A 31 -68.72 -6.66 -1.93
N ALA A 32 -68.94 -5.40 -2.34
CA ALA A 32 -68.96 -4.64 -3.62
C ALA A 32 -68.84 -3.10 -3.31
N ALA A 33 -69.06 -2.24 -4.33
CA ALA A 33 -69.52 -0.82 -4.26
C ALA A 33 -68.57 0.28 -3.70
N ASP A 34 -68.50 1.50 -4.24
CA ASP A 34 -68.81 1.99 -5.61
C ASP A 34 -68.24 3.42 -5.86
N LEU A 35 -68.42 3.94 -7.09
CA LEU A 35 -68.22 5.32 -7.60
C LEU A 35 -66.84 5.77 -8.17
N HIS A 36 -66.90 6.15 -9.46
CA HIS A 36 -66.02 7.00 -10.27
C HIS A 36 -66.70 8.40 -10.46
N PRO A 37 -66.23 9.39 -11.28
CA PRO A 37 -65.16 9.45 -12.30
C PRO A 37 -64.04 10.47 -11.92
N ASP A 38 -63.15 11.04 -12.75
CA ASP A 38 -62.97 11.37 -14.20
C ASP A 38 -61.43 11.47 -14.47
N ASP A 39 -60.83 11.61 -15.65
CA ASP A 39 -61.16 11.46 -17.09
C ASP A 39 -59.82 11.38 -17.88
N GLY A 40 -59.83 11.06 -19.18
CA GLY A 40 -58.79 11.51 -20.12
C GLY A 40 -57.81 10.44 -20.61
N SER A 41 -58.08 9.84 -21.77
CA SER A 41 -57.10 9.03 -22.53
C SER A 41 -57.46 8.88 -24.01
N PRO A 42 -56.57 9.22 -24.97
CA PRO A 42 -56.64 8.75 -26.34
C PRO A 42 -55.78 7.48 -26.54
N ARG A 43 -56.34 6.47 -27.22
CA ARG A 43 -55.70 5.16 -27.45
C ARG A 43 -54.70 5.19 -28.62
N GLN A 44 -53.72 4.28 -28.60
CA GLN A 44 -52.98 3.85 -29.80
C GLN A 44 -53.11 2.33 -29.98
N HIS A 45 -53.04 1.88 -31.24
CA HIS A 45 -53.10 0.46 -31.62
C HIS A 45 -51.71 -0.21 -31.57
N PRO A 46 -51.64 -1.55 -31.38
CA PRO A 46 -50.37 -2.26 -31.26
C PRO A 46 -49.64 -2.39 -32.62
N SER A 47 -48.36 -2.00 -32.64
CA SER A 47 -47.44 -2.24 -33.76
C SER A 47 -46.40 -3.30 -33.40
N SER A 48 -46.09 -4.20 -34.34
CA SER A 48 -45.14 -5.31 -34.19
C SER A 48 -43.74 -4.87 -33.74
N PRO A 49 -42.98 -5.72 -33.01
CA PRO A 49 -41.68 -5.35 -32.48
C PRO A 49 -40.66 -5.10 -33.60
N SER A 50 -40.11 -3.88 -33.64
CA SER A 50 -38.86 -3.60 -34.36
C SER A 50 -37.66 -4.15 -33.58
N PRO A 51 -36.56 -4.56 -34.25
CA PRO A 51 -35.40 -5.09 -33.56
C PRO A 51 -34.78 -4.03 -32.64
N THR A 52 -34.55 -4.41 -31.38
CA THR A 52 -33.85 -3.56 -30.42
C THR A 52 -32.43 -3.31 -30.89
N VAL A 53 -32.16 -2.09 -31.39
CA VAL A 53 -30.80 -1.58 -31.54
C VAL A 53 -30.13 -1.69 -30.16
N PRO A 54 -28.93 -2.30 -30.04
CA PRO A 54 -28.25 -2.38 -28.76
C PRO A 54 -28.00 -0.97 -28.25
N HIS A 55 -28.44 -0.67 -27.03
CA HIS A 55 -28.16 0.61 -26.39
C HIS A 55 -26.65 0.85 -26.41
N ALA A 56 -26.22 1.97 -27.00
CA ALA A 56 -24.81 2.31 -27.09
C ALA A 56 -24.25 2.48 -25.67
N VAL A 57 -23.52 1.47 -25.21
CA VAL A 57 -22.90 1.46 -23.88
C VAL A 57 -21.94 2.63 -23.82
N THR A 58 -22.30 3.65 -23.04
CA THR A 58 -21.42 4.79 -22.81
C THR A 58 -20.15 4.26 -22.14
N PRO A 59 -18.95 4.45 -22.71
CA PRO A 59 -17.75 3.82 -22.18
C PRO A 59 -17.51 4.26 -20.73
N SER A 60 -17.14 3.31 -19.87
CA SER A 60 -16.74 3.62 -18.50
C SER A 60 -15.52 4.54 -18.49
N LEU A 61 -15.29 5.28 -17.39
CA LEU A 61 -14.05 6.05 -17.26
C LEU A 61 -12.82 5.13 -17.34
N ALA A 62 -12.94 3.91 -16.80
CA ALA A 62 -11.99 2.83 -17.00
C ALA A 62 -11.75 2.55 -18.50
N ALA A 63 -12.79 2.34 -19.32
CA ALA A 63 -12.64 2.13 -20.77
C ALA A 63 -11.95 3.31 -21.47
N PHE A 64 -12.31 4.56 -21.13
CA PHE A 64 -11.62 5.74 -21.65
C PHE A 64 -10.15 5.82 -21.23
N GLY A 65 -9.82 5.45 -19.99
CA GLY A 65 -8.44 5.42 -19.50
C GLY A 65 -7.61 4.28 -20.06
N ILE A 66 -8.18 3.07 -20.21
CA ILE A 66 -7.58 1.94 -20.94
C ILE A 66 -7.25 2.36 -22.37
N HIS A 67 -8.22 2.95 -23.08
CA HIS A 67 -8.01 3.44 -24.44
C HIS A 67 -6.96 4.56 -24.49
N SER A 68 -6.94 5.48 -23.50
CA SER A 68 -5.88 6.50 -23.39
C SER A 68 -4.50 5.87 -23.18
N ILE A 69 -4.39 4.87 -22.30
CA ILE A 69 -3.17 4.07 -22.07
C ILE A 69 -2.77 3.35 -23.35
N GLN A 70 -3.66 2.61 -24.00
CA GLN A 70 -3.42 1.96 -25.30
C GLN A 70 -2.95 2.98 -26.36
N GLN A 71 -3.57 4.16 -26.45
CA GLN A 71 -3.15 5.22 -27.38
C GLN A 71 -1.79 5.85 -27.06
N GLN A 72 -1.25 5.76 -25.83
CA GLN A 72 0.16 6.09 -25.59
C GLN A 72 1.10 5.21 -26.43
N HIS A 73 0.69 3.98 -26.73
CA HIS A 73 1.51 2.96 -27.37
C HIS A 73 1.47 2.95 -28.90
N VAL A 74 0.53 3.65 -29.53
CA VAL A 74 0.30 3.60 -30.99
C VAL A 74 1.28 4.48 -31.79
N GLN A 75 1.98 5.43 -31.17
CA GLN A 75 3.01 6.23 -31.86
C GLN A 75 4.29 5.43 -32.11
N HIS A 76 4.36 4.76 -33.27
CA HIS A 76 5.57 4.69 -34.12
C HIS A 76 5.28 4.02 -35.48
N SER A 77 4.94 4.82 -36.50
CA SER A 77 5.13 4.46 -37.92
C SER A 77 5.03 5.66 -38.88
N ASP A 78 5.53 6.85 -38.51
CA ASP A 78 5.62 8.01 -39.42
C ASP A 78 6.78 7.84 -40.42
N THR A 79 6.66 6.81 -41.26
CA THR A 79 7.43 6.58 -42.48
C THR A 79 6.46 6.30 -43.63
N SER A 80 5.60 7.29 -43.92
CA SER A 80 4.67 7.29 -45.05
C SER A 80 4.65 8.66 -45.71
N THR A 81 5.57 8.87 -46.66
CA THR A 81 5.51 10.01 -47.58
C THR A 81 4.55 9.71 -48.71
N ASP A 82 3.24 9.90 -48.49
CA ASP A 82 2.25 9.91 -49.56
C ASP A 82 1.30 11.12 -49.39
N PRO A 83 1.48 12.20 -50.17
CA PRO A 83 0.74 13.44 -49.99
C PRO A 83 -0.49 13.50 -50.90
N LEU A 84 -1.67 13.03 -50.45
CA LEU A 84 -2.99 13.54 -50.89
C LEU A 84 -4.17 12.88 -50.15
N GLN A 85 -4.74 13.58 -49.17
CA GLN A 85 -6.20 13.80 -49.02
C GLN A 85 -6.49 14.71 -47.83
N ALA A 86 -7.15 15.85 -48.08
CA ALA A 86 -7.59 16.78 -47.04
C ALA A 86 -9.10 16.64 -46.80
N VAL A 87 -9.47 16.43 -45.54
CA VAL A 87 -10.87 16.37 -45.05
C VAL A 87 -10.97 17.42 -43.93
N PRO A 88 -12.04 18.22 -43.85
CA PRO A 88 -12.04 19.46 -43.07
C PRO A 88 -11.75 19.25 -41.58
N THR A 89 -10.80 20.03 -41.07
CA THR A 89 -10.40 20.02 -39.67
C THR A 89 -11.44 20.68 -38.78
N LEU A 90 -12.05 19.87 -37.89
CA LEU A 90 -12.49 20.38 -36.59
C LEU A 90 -11.29 21.11 -35.94
N GLY A 91 -11.55 22.27 -35.31
CA GLY A 91 -10.52 23.01 -34.59
C GLY A 91 -9.86 22.13 -33.52
N PRO A 92 -8.59 22.38 -33.16
CA PRO A 92 -7.78 21.45 -32.36
C PRO A 92 -8.39 21.22 -30.98
N ILE A 93 -9.13 20.11 -30.85
CA ILE A 93 -9.58 19.57 -29.57
C ILE A 93 -8.33 19.37 -28.73
N HIS A 94 -8.26 20.03 -27.57
CA HIS A 94 -7.09 20.00 -26.72
C HIS A 94 -7.01 18.65 -25.99
N ILE A 95 -6.49 17.63 -26.69
CA ILE A 95 -6.32 16.27 -26.16
C ILE A 95 -5.45 16.37 -24.90
N PRO A 96 -5.98 16.02 -23.71
CA PRO A 96 -5.21 16.14 -22.48
C PRO A 96 -3.98 15.22 -22.54
N PRO A 97 -2.85 15.59 -21.90
CA PRO A 97 -1.65 14.76 -21.92
C PRO A 97 -1.97 13.36 -21.39
N ARG A 98 -1.65 12.32 -22.19
CA ARG A 98 -2.28 10.98 -22.18
C ARG A 98 -2.19 10.15 -20.88
N ASP A 99 -1.57 10.67 -19.83
CA ASP A 99 -1.49 10.09 -18.47
C ASP A 99 -2.36 10.81 -17.43
N ALA A 100 -2.95 11.95 -17.78
CA ALA A 100 -3.76 12.76 -16.86
C ALA A 100 -5.05 12.04 -16.41
N ILE A 101 -5.56 11.05 -17.17
CA ILE A 101 -6.76 10.29 -16.79
C ILE A 101 -6.47 9.34 -15.60
N PRO A 102 -5.44 8.45 -15.66
CA PRO A 102 -4.98 7.72 -14.47
C PRO A 102 -4.62 8.61 -13.28
N GLU A 103 -3.97 9.75 -13.52
CA GLU A 103 -3.55 10.70 -12.47
C GLU A 103 -4.77 11.36 -11.79
N ALA A 104 -5.72 11.89 -12.56
CA ALA A 104 -6.94 12.51 -12.05
C ALA A 104 -7.85 11.50 -11.35
N ALA A 105 -7.98 10.28 -11.88
CA ALA A 105 -8.81 9.25 -11.27
C ALA A 105 -8.25 8.78 -9.92
N ASN A 106 -6.92 8.60 -9.79
CA ASN A 106 -6.32 8.29 -8.49
C ASN A 106 -6.61 9.40 -7.46
N LEU A 107 -6.40 10.66 -7.83
CA LEU A 107 -6.63 11.80 -6.95
C LEU A 107 -8.12 11.97 -6.59
N HIS A 108 -9.04 11.67 -7.52
CA HIS A 108 -10.48 11.66 -7.23
C HIS A 108 -10.85 10.53 -6.28
N LEU A 109 -10.39 9.29 -6.52
CA LEU A 109 -10.67 8.14 -5.65
C LEU A 109 -10.04 8.26 -4.25
N VAL A 110 -8.89 8.94 -4.11
CA VAL A 110 -8.23 9.21 -2.81
C VAL A 110 -8.96 10.28 -1.98
N ASN A 111 -9.40 11.36 -2.63
CA ASN A 111 -9.88 12.57 -1.95
C ASN A 111 -11.42 12.66 -1.91
N TYR A 112 -12.12 12.10 -2.90
CA TYR A 112 -13.57 12.18 -3.09
C TYR A 112 -14.16 10.83 -3.58
N PRO A 113 -13.95 9.71 -2.87
CA PRO A 113 -14.36 8.38 -3.33
C PRO A 113 -15.88 8.30 -3.62
N PRO A 114 -16.31 8.11 -4.89
CA PRO A 114 -17.71 8.15 -5.26
C PRO A 114 -18.41 6.83 -4.88
N PRO A 115 -19.70 6.84 -4.48
CA PRO A 115 -20.44 5.61 -4.18
C PRO A 115 -20.48 4.63 -5.38
N ALA A 116 -20.65 5.16 -6.59
CA ALA A 116 -20.53 4.42 -7.84
C ALA A 116 -19.05 4.35 -8.29
N TRP A 117 -18.23 3.57 -7.58
CA TRP A 117 -16.79 3.45 -7.85
C TRP A 117 -16.45 2.50 -9.02
N HIS A 118 -17.28 1.49 -9.30
CA HIS A 118 -17.00 0.48 -10.34
C HIS A 118 -16.60 1.06 -11.73
N PRO A 119 -17.20 2.16 -12.25
CA PRO A 119 -16.80 2.73 -13.55
C PRO A 119 -15.42 3.40 -13.57
N TRP A 120 -14.81 3.65 -12.41
CA TRP A 120 -13.49 4.28 -12.24
C TRP A 120 -12.34 3.26 -12.21
N LEU A 121 -12.66 1.98 -11.98
CA LEU A 121 -11.70 0.87 -11.94
C LEU A 121 -11.87 -0.05 -13.15
N PHE A 122 -10.77 -0.66 -13.57
CA PHE A 122 -10.74 -1.79 -14.49
C PHE A 122 -11.16 -3.07 -13.75
N GLY A 123 -12.05 -3.87 -14.34
CA GLY A 123 -12.38 -5.22 -13.85
C GLY A 123 -11.73 -6.28 -14.74
N LEU A 124 -10.96 -7.20 -14.14
CA LEU A 124 -10.15 -8.18 -14.88
C LEU A 124 -10.97 -9.05 -15.83
N SER A 125 -12.15 -9.52 -15.41
CA SER A 125 -13.08 -10.24 -16.29
C SER A 125 -13.96 -9.29 -17.10
N ARG A 126 -14.52 -8.24 -16.44
CA ARG A 126 -15.48 -7.29 -17.03
C ARG A 126 -14.95 -6.62 -18.30
N ASP A 127 -13.70 -6.20 -18.26
CA ASP A 127 -13.05 -5.41 -19.30
C ASP A 127 -12.01 -6.24 -20.09
N TRP A 128 -11.89 -7.55 -19.84
CA TRP A 128 -10.90 -8.45 -20.48
C TRP A 128 -10.90 -8.29 -22.00
N GLN A 129 -12.07 -8.38 -22.63
CA GLN A 129 -12.17 -8.40 -24.08
C GLN A 129 -11.73 -7.08 -24.74
N ALA A 130 -11.96 -5.94 -24.08
CA ALA A 130 -11.57 -4.62 -24.58
C ALA A 130 -10.07 -4.31 -24.38
N SER A 131 -9.43 -4.97 -23.41
CA SER A 131 -8.04 -4.72 -23.03
C SER A 131 -7.06 -5.74 -23.58
N PHE A 132 -7.46 -7.02 -23.65
CA PHE A 132 -6.52 -8.13 -23.60
C PHE A 132 -6.67 -9.18 -24.71
N GLY A 133 -7.86 -9.54 -25.18
CA GLY A 133 -8.01 -10.55 -26.24
C GLY A 133 -9.36 -11.25 -26.25
N ALA A 134 -9.40 -12.51 -26.67
CA ALA A 134 -10.60 -13.32 -26.60
C ALA A 134 -10.91 -13.77 -25.15
N LEU A 135 -12.19 -13.92 -24.81
CA LEU A 135 -12.65 -14.23 -23.44
C LEU A 135 -12.27 -15.65 -22.95
N ASP A 136 -11.88 -16.52 -23.87
CA ASP A 136 -11.44 -17.90 -23.66
C ASP A 136 -9.91 -18.04 -23.53
N GLU A 137 -9.13 -16.96 -23.74
CA GLU A 137 -7.68 -16.98 -23.51
C GLU A 137 -7.35 -17.11 -22.01
N PRO A 138 -6.69 -18.19 -21.55
CA PRO A 138 -6.42 -18.40 -20.13
C PRO A 138 -5.42 -17.38 -19.57
N SER A 139 -4.48 -16.93 -20.39
CA SER A 139 -3.58 -15.83 -20.12
C SER A 139 -3.00 -15.26 -21.42
N HIS A 140 -2.58 -14.00 -21.40
CA HIS A 140 -2.02 -13.31 -22.56
C HIS A 140 -0.63 -12.72 -22.25
N VAL A 141 0.28 -12.76 -23.23
CA VAL A 141 1.69 -12.32 -23.05
C VAL A 141 2.00 -11.07 -23.86
N TYR A 142 2.00 -9.89 -23.23
CA TYR A 142 2.31 -8.62 -23.89
C TYR A 142 3.81 -8.33 -23.94
N PRO A 143 4.35 -7.81 -25.05
CA PRO A 143 5.63 -7.12 -25.05
C PRO A 143 5.50 -5.78 -24.30
N ARG A 144 6.31 -5.57 -23.25
CA ARG A 144 6.31 -4.32 -22.47
C ARG A 144 6.86 -3.18 -23.30
N ARG A 145 6.08 -2.11 -23.47
CA ARG A 145 6.50 -0.88 -24.15
C ARG A 145 6.96 0.12 -23.09
N ARG A 146 8.25 0.51 -23.12
CA ARG A 146 8.84 1.40 -22.11
C ARG A 146 8.30 2.85 -22.27
N PRO A 147 7.86 3.52 -21.20
CA PRO A 147 7.31 4.89 -21.28
C PRO A 147 8.38 5.94 -21.61
N LYS A 148 7.95 7.16 -21.94
CA LYS A 148 8.83 8.35 -21.99
C LYS A 148 9.13 8.86 -20.58
N GLY A 149 10.26 9.53 -20.39
CA GLY A 149 10.75 10.02 -19.10
C GLY A 149 12.08 9.39 -18.66
N LEU A 150 12.66 9.91 -17.57
CA LEU A 150 13.86 9.37 -16.94
C LEU A 150 13.52 8.07 -16.21
N LYS A 151 14.23 6.98 -16.55
CA LYS A 151 14.02 5.64 -16.00
C LYS A 151 15.03 5.38 -14.90
N ILE A 152 14.55 4.79 -13.81
CA ILE A 152 15.29 4.62 -12.56
C ILE A 152 14.91 3.23 -12.02
N PHE A 153 15.85 2.48 -11.44
CA PHE A 153 15.61 1.10 -10.95
C PHE A 153 15.04 0.10 -12.00
N ASP A 154 15.39 0.21 -13.29
CA ASP A 154 14.72 -0.57 -14.36
C ASP A 154 15.45 -1.83 -14.85
N GLN A 155 16.51 -2.24 -14.16
CA GLN A 155 17.44 -3.32 -14.57
C GLN A 155 16.78 -4.72 -14.61
N TYR A 156 15.65 -4.88 -13.91
CA TYR A 156 14.87 -6.13 -13.83
C TYR A 156 13.55 -6.06 -14.62
N VAL A 157 13.27 -4.95 -15.31
CA VAL A 157 12.07 -4.81 -16.15
C VAL A 157 12.19 -5.70 -17.39
N ARG A 158 11.45 -6.81 -17.37
CA ARG A 158 11.40 -7.79 -18.47
C ARG A 158 10.86 -7.15 -19.76
N SER A 159 11.24 -7.68 -20.91
CA SER A 159 10.70 -7.28 -22.22
C SER A 159 9.22 -7.68 -22.43
N SER A 160 8.65 -8.50 -21.54
CA SER A 160 7.25 -8.92 -21.58
C SER A 160 6.61 -9.08 -20.19
N VAL A 161 5.29 -9.23 -20.19
CA VAL A 161 4.44 -9.56 -19.03
C VAL A 161 3.48 -10.68 -19.44
N CYS A 162 3.03 -11.50 -18.49
CA CYS A 162 1.89 -12.39 -18.67
C CYS A 162 0.75 -11.83 -17.80
N ILE A 163 -0.45 -11.71 -18.35
CA ILE A 163 -1.66 -11.34 -17.61
C ILE A 163 -2.58 -12.55 -17.61
N ASN A 164 -2.95 -13.03 -16.43
CA ASN A 164 -3.83 -14.20 -16.27
C ASN A 164 -5.30 -13.77 -16.24
N SER A 165 -6.16 -14.55 -16.89
CA SER A 165 -7.62 -14.43 -16.78
C SER A 165 -8.10 -14.64 -15.34
N LEU A 166 -9.30 -14.17 -15.01
CA LEU A 166 -9.87 -14.31 -13.66
C LEU A 166 -9.87 -15.77 -13.12
N PRO A 167 -10.25 -16.81 -13.88
CA PRO A 167 -10.20 -18.20 -13.39
C PRO A 167 -8.76 -18.70 -13.11
N VAL A 168 -7.80 -18.31 -13.96
CA VAL A 168 -6.39 -18.68 -13.79
C VAL A 168 -5.78 -17.92 -12.61
N PHE A 169 -6.13 -16.63 -12.44
CA PHE A 169 -5.82 -15.87 -11.24
C PHE A 169 -6.37 -16.55 -9.98
N GLN A 170 -7.64 -16.97 -9.96
CA GLN A 170 -8.28 -17.60 -8.80
C GLN A 170 -7.56 -18.89 -8.39
N HIS A 171 -7.22 -19.76 -9.35
CA HIS A 171 -6.46 -20.97 -9.10
C HIS A 171 -5.06 -20.68 -8.51
N ILE A 172 -4.33 -19.72 -9.09
CA ILE A 172 -2.99 -19.33 -8.63
C ILE A 172 -3.07 -18.67 -7.24
N PHE A 173 -4.09 -17.86 -6.98
CA PHE A 173 -4.32 -17.21 -5.69
C PHE A 173 -4.70 -18.23 -4.59
N GLN A 174 -5.52 -19.23 -4.91
CA GLN A 174 -5.85 -20.32 -4.00
C GLN A 174 -4.60 -21.13 -3.61
N GLY A 175 -3.78 -21.51 -4.59
CA GLY A 175 -2.51 -22.19 -4.33
C GLY A 175 -1.50 -21.33 -3.57
N ALA A 176 -1.39 -20.04 -3.92
CA ALA A 176 -0.50 -19.11 -3.23
C ALA A 176 -0.91 -18.88 -1.76
N THR A 177 -2.21 -18.84 -1.46
CA THR A 177 -2.73 -18.66 -0.09
C THR A 177 -2.90 -19.96 0.69
N ALA A 178 -2.41 -21.10 0.16
CA ALA A 178 -2.60 -22.43 0.76
C ALA A 178 -4.08 -22.75 1.11
N ASN A 179 -5.01 -22.20 0.32
CA ASN A 179 -6.47 -22.33 0.49
C ASN A 179 -7.05 -21.88 1.85
N VAL A 180 -6.29 -21.17 2.71
CA VAL A 180 -6.75 -20.82 4.09
C VAL A 180 -7.94 -19.85 4.14
N LEU A 181 -8.24 -19.19 3.02
CA LEU A 181 -9.33 -18.23 2.84
C LEU A 181 -10.62 -18.89 2.29
N ASN A 182 -10.65 -20.21 2.14
CA ASN A 182 -11.78 -20.95 1.61
C ASN A 182 -13.06 -20.69 2.44
N GLY A 183 -14.17 -20.39 1.77
CA GLY A 183 -15.44 -20.05 2.42
C GLY A 183 -15.50 -18.67 3.08
N MET A 184 -14.47 -17.81 2.97
CA MET A 184 -14.52 -16.46 3.53
C MET A 184 -15.62 -15.63 2.85
N CYS A 185 -16.47 -14.97 3.64
CA CYS A 185 -17.41 -13.97 3.14
C CYS A 185 -16.65 -12.69 2.75
N PHE A 186 -16.78 -12.25 1.50
CA PHE A 186 -16.12 -11.06 0.97
C PHE A 186 -16.97 -9.77 1.04
N ASP A 187 -18.19 -9.82 1.57
CA ASP A 187 -19.01 -8.61 1.77
C ASP A 187 -18.23 -7.57 2.59
N ASN A 188 -18.03 -6.37 2.05
CA ASN A 188 -17.21 -5.31 2.67
C ASN A 188 -15.72 -5.65 2.89
N VAL A 189 -15.20 -6.74 2.30
CA VAL A 189 -13.81 -7.18 2.39
C VAL A 189 -13.17 -7.14 1.00
N VAL A 190 -11.96 -6.60 0.89
CA VAL A 190 -11.14 -6.73 -0.33
C VAL A 190 -9.71 -7.10 0.05
N ILE A 191 -9.16 -8.10 -0.62
CA ILE A 191 -7.73 -8.44 -0.51
C ILE A 191 -7.01 -7.64 -1.59
N ALA A 192 -5.92 -6.94 -1.26
CA ALA A 192 -5.29 -6.05 -2.23
C ALA A 192 -3.75 -6.08 -2.20
N GLY A 193 -3.13 -5.38 -3.14
CA GLY A 193 -1.69 -5.12 -3.12
C GLY A 193 -0.83 -6.23 -3.70
N GLY A 194 0.21 -6.59 -2.95
CA GLY A 194 1.37 -7.34 -3.47
C GLY A 194 1.04 -8.77 -3.91
N ILE A 195 0.15 -9.47 -3.20
CA ILE A 195 -0.23 -10.86 -3.52
C ILE A 195 -1.12 -10.94 -4.76
N VAL A 196 -2.12 -10.05 -4.87
CA VAL A 196 -3.07 -10.05 -5.99
C VAL A 196 -2.34 -9.71 -7.30
N SER A 197 -1.53 -8.65 -7.28
CA SER A 197 -0.64 -8.27 -8.38
C SER A 197 0.30 -9.41 -8.80
N ALA A 198 0.88 -10.15 -7.84
CA ALA A 198 1.75 -11.27 -8.12
C ALA A 198 1.03 -12.46 -8.78
N CYS A 199 -0.23 -12.74 -8.44
CA CYS A 199 -1.02 -13.82 -9.04
C CYS A 199 -1.55 -13.44 -10.43
N VAL A 200 -2.02 -12.19 -10.62
CA VAL A 200 -2.42 -11.64 -11.93
C VAL A 200 -1.28 -11.72 -12.95
N ASN A 201 -0.04 -11.44 -12.50
CA ASN A 201 1.14 -11.39 -13.37
C ASN A 201 2.00 -12.68 -13.32
N HIS A 202 1.49 -13.75 -12.72
CA HIS A 202 2.25 -14.99 -12.53
C HIS A 202 2.48 -15.70 -13.87
N ARG A 203 3.62 -16.39 -13.99
CA ARG A 203 3.98 -17.21 -15.15
C ARG A 203 4.28 -18.63 -14.69
N ALA A 204 3.87 -19.63 -15.45
CA ALA A 204 4.22 -21.04 -15.19
C ALA A 204 5.74 -21.29 -15.15
N ASP A 205 6.56 -20.44 -15.79
CA ASP A 205 8.03 -20.50 -15.73
C ASP A 205 8.66 -19.83 -14.49
N ALA A 206 7.87 -19.19 -13.63
CA ALA A 206 8.36 -18.40 -12.50
C ALA A 206 8.43 -19.17 -11.17
N GLY A 207 8.12 -20.48 -11.15
CA GLY A 207 8.06 -21.30 -9.94
C GLY A 207 6.82 -20.97 -9.09
N VAL A 208 6.97 -20.92 -7.77
CA VAL A 208 5.85 -20.58 -6.85
C VAL A 208 5.80 -19.07 -6.60
N VAL A 209 4.59 -18.50 -6.48
CA VAL A 209 4.39 -17.09 -6.06
C VAL A 209 5.16 -16.80 -4.77
N SER A 210 6.08 -15.83 -4.82
CA SER A 210 7.08 -15.57 -3.76
C SER A 210 6.49 -15.54 -2.34
N PRO A 211 6.99 -16.36 -1.39
CA PRO A 211 6.40 -16.53 -0.04
C PRO A 211 6.40 -15.25 0.80
N THR A 212 7.26 -14.27 0.48
CA THR A 212 7.33 -12.95 1.12
C THR A 212 6.32 -11.94 0.55
N SER A 213 5.14 -12.44 0.19
CA SER A 213 3.99 -11.63 -0.22
C SER A 213 2.83 -11.91 0.71
N ASP A 214 2.68 -11.02 1.69
CA ASP A 214 1.59 -10.97 2.65
C ASP A 214 0.23 -10.82 1.96
N VAL A 215 -0.82 -11.26 2.65
CA VAL A 215 -2.22 -11.10 2.25
C VAL A 215 -2.80 -9.90 3.00
N ASP A 216 -2.71 -8.72 2.40
CA ASP A 216 -3.29 -7.50 2.96
C ASP A 216 -4.81 -7.47 2.76
N VAL A 217 -5.58 -7.45 3.85
CA VAL A 217 -7.05 -7.51 3.90
C VAL A 217 -7.59 -6.17 4.36
N PHE A 218 -8.47 -5.56 3.57
CA PHE A 218 -9.03 -4.22 3.80
C PHE A 218 -10.54 -4.29 3.98
N LEU A 219 -11.09 -3.48 4.90
CA LEU A 219 -12.53 -3.37 5.15
C LEU A 219 -13.09 -2.05 4.62
N TYR A 220 -14.23 -2.08 3.93
CA TYR A 220 -14.82 -0.91 3.28
C TYR A 220 -16.34 -0.79 3.44
N GLY A 221 -16.85 0.43 3.52
CA GLY A 221 -18.29 0.70 3.63
C GLY A 221 -18.93 0.27 4.96
N VAL A 222 -18.14 0.11 6.02
CA VAL A 222 -18.59 -0.34 7.36
C VAL A 222 -18.06 0.56 8.47
N GLY A 223 -18.82 0.65 9.57
CA GLY A 223 -18.38 1.26 10.83
C GLY A 223 -17.57 0.29 11.71
N ALA A 224 -16.97 0.80 12.78
CA ALA A 224 -16.07 0.07 13.67
C ALA A 224 -16.66 -1.23 14.26
N GLU A 225 -17.95 -1.24 14.62
CA GLU A 225 -18.64 -2.42 15.18
C GLU A 225 -18.76 -3.56 14.16
N ALA A 226 -19.26 -3.26 12.95
CA ALA A 226 -19.32 -4.23 11.86
C ALA A 226 -17.93 -4.67 11.38
N ALA A 227 -16.93 -3.77 11.44
CA ALA A 227 -15.54 -4.10 11.17
C ALA A 227 -14.96 -5.07 12.22
N ASN A 228 -15.22 -4.86 13.51
CA ASN A 228 -14.88 -5.78 14.59
C ASN A 228 -15.49 -7.18 14.38
N SER A 229 -16.77 -7.27 14.01
CA SER A 229 -17.43 -8.54 13.68
C SER A 229 -16.75 -9.25 12.51
N LYS A 230 -16.31 -8.50 11.48
CA LYS A 230 -15.60 -9.07 10.31
C LYS A 230 -14.20 -9.56 10.66
N VAL A 231 -13.46 -8.92 11.57
CA VAL A 231 -12.17 -9.44 12.07
C VAL A 231 -12.33 -10.84 12.70
N LEU A 232 -13.37 -11.02 13.54
CA LEU A 232 -13.66 -12.31 14.19
C LEU A 232 -14.15 -13.37 13.19
N ALA A 233 -14.93 -12.98 12.18
CA ALA A 233 -15.35 -13.88 11.10
C ALA A 233 -14.17 -14.34 10.22
N ILE A 234 -13.20 -13.46 9.95
CA ILE A 234 -11.95 -13.82 9.26
C ILE A 234 -11.15 -14.82 10.11
N GLU A 235 -10.93 -14.56 11.41
CA GLU A 235 -10.26 -15.51 12.30
C GLU A 235 -10.95 -16.89 12.31
N THR A 236 -12.28 -16.91 12.42
CA THR A 236 -13.08 -18.15 12.39
C THR A 236 -12.84 -18.92 11.10
N THR A 237 -12.80 -18.22 9.95
CA THR A 237 -12.54 -18.84 8.64
C THR A 237 -11.14 -19.45 8.59
N LEU A 238 -10.11 -18.72 9.01
CA LEU A 238 -8.73 -19.22 9.02
C LEU A 238 -8.59 -20.47 9.89
N ARG A 239 -9.22 -20.47 11.07
CA ARG A 239 -9.25 -21.63 12.00
C ARG A 239 -9.95 -22.85 11.41
N SER A 240 -11.03 -22.66 10.63
CA SER A 240 -11.72 -23.78 9.96
C SER A 240 -10.91 -24.42 8.82
N ASN A 241 -9.96 -23.69 8.23
CA ASN A 241 -9.16 -24.17 7.09
C ASN A 241 -7.73 -24.62 7.47
N VAL A 242 -7.28 -24.39 8.72
CA VAL A 242 -5.91 -24.70 9.18
C VAL A 242 -5.98 -25.55 10.46
N PRO A 243 -5.73 -26.87 10.36
CA PRO A 243 -5.59 -27.75 11.52
C PRO A 243 -4.50 -27.25 12.48
N ASP A 244 -4.71 -27.46 13.78
CA ASP A 244 -3.81 -27.04 14.86
C ASP A 244 -3.31 -25.59 14.69
N PHE A 245 -4.26 -24.67 14.46
CA PHE A 245 -4.04 -23.27 14.07
C PHE A 245 -2.96 -22.58 14.92
N GLU A 246 -3.00 -22.74 16.24
CA GLU A 246 -2.07 -22.14 17.21
C GLU A 246 -0.61 -22.61 17.07
N SER A 247 -0.37 -23.75 16.42
CA SER A 247 0.98 -24.24 16.11
C SER A 247 1.54 -23.66 14.80
N HIS A 248 0.65 -23.21 13.91
CA HIS A 248 0.98 -22.64 12.60
C HIS A 248 1.03 -21.11 12.62
N TYR A 249 0.12 -20.47 13.38
CA TYR A 249 -0.07 -19.02 13.42
C TYR A 249 -0.06 -18.48 14.86
N ARG A 250 0.59 -17.32 15.01
CA ARG A 250 0.33 -16.40 16.13
C ARG A 250 -0.43 -15.17 15.63
N VAL A 251 -1.16 -14.51 16.51
CA VAL A 251 -1.82 -13.23 16.22
C VAL A 251 -0.97 -12.11 16.80
N GLU A 252 -0.75 -11.07 15.99
CA GLU A 252 -0.08 -9.83 16.40
C GLU A 252 -1.02 -8.65 16.15
N ARG A 253 -1.05 -7.67 17.04
CA ARG A 253 -1.80 -6.42 16.84
C ARG A 253 -0.89 -5.22 17.01
N THR A 254 -0.93 -4.33 16.03
CA THR A 254 -0.33 -3.00 16.05
C THR A 254 -1.45 -1.95 16.06
N ILE A 255 -1.12 -0.66 16.06
CA ILE A 255 -2.12 0.38 15.76
C ILE A 255 -2.65 0.28 14.32
N THR A 256 -1.84 -0.24 13.38
CA THR A 256 -2.18 -0.28 11.96
C THR A 256 -2.85 -1.56 11.50
N THR A 257 -2.63 -2.68 12.19
CA THR A 257 -2.98 -4.01 11.68
C THR A 257 -3.29 -5.01 12.79
N ILE A 258 -4.15 -5.98 12.47
CA ILE A 258 -4.19 -7.30 13.13
C ILE A 258 -3.62 -8.30 12.13
N SER A 259 -2.55 -8.99 12.50
CA SER A 259 -1.79 -9.87 11.62
C SER A 259 -1.77 -11.30 12.16
N PHE A 260 -2.21 -12.25 11.35
CA PHE A 260 -1.94 -13.67 11.56
C PHE A 260 -0.58 -13.96 10.95
N VAL A 261 0.42 -14.24 11.78
CA VAL A 261 1.83 -14.39 11.40
C VAL A 261 2.26 -15.86 11.55
N PRO A 262 2.78 -16.50 10.47
CA PRO A 262 3.29 -17.85 10.56
C PRO A 262 4.41 -18.00 11.60
N ILE A 263 4.32 -19.06 12.39
CA ILE A 263 5.34 -19.44 13.39
C ILE A 263 6.52 -20.11 12.67
N ALA A 264 6.22 -21.02 11.74
CA ALA A 264 7.21 -21.64 10.85
C ALA A 264 7.69 -20.66 9.76
N LYS A 265 8.94 -20.82 9.32
CA LYS A 265 9.58 -20.04 8.24
C LYS A 265 9.91 -20.89 7.01
N ASP A 266 9.23 -22.02 6.86
CA ASP A 266 9.30 -22.91 5.69
C ASP A 266 8.61 -22.32 4.44
N GLY A 267 7.63 -21.44 4.64
CA GLY A 267 6.82 -20.83 3.58
C GLY A 267 5.55 -21.63 3.22
N ALA A 268 5.14 -22.61 4.03
CA ALA A 268 3.87 -23.31 3.87
C ALA A 268 2.67 -22.36 4.08
N PHE A 269 2.76 -21.52 5.11
CA PHE A 269 1.78 -20.47 5.43
C PHE A 269 2.37 -19.07 5.21
N ARG A 270 1.50 -18.06 5.11
CA ARG A 270 1.88 -16.65 4.82
C ARG A 270 1.22 -15.70 5.80
N LYS A 271 1.82 -14.53 6.02
CA LYS A 271 1.26 -13.48 6.86
C LYS A 271 -0.04 -12.95 6.23
N ILE A 272 -1.12 -12.94 7.01
CA ILE A 272 -2.43 -12.39 6.65
C ILE A 272 -2.67 -11.19 7.54
N GLN A 273 -2.93 -10.03 6.95
CA GLN A 273 -2.81 -8.74 7.60
C GLN A 273 -4.06 -7.91 7.38
N ILE A 274 -4.94 -7.86 8.39
CA ILE A 274 -6.13 -7.00 8.37
C ILE A 274 -5.69 -5.57 8.70
N ILE A 275 -5.98 -4.64 7.80
CA ILE A 275 -5.63 -3.22 7.93
C ILE A 275 -6.66 -2.50 8.81
N LEU A 276 -6.24 -1.93 9.93
CA LEU A 276 -7.08 -1.19 10.89
C LEU A 276 -7.42 0.24 10.42
N ARG A 277 -7.78 0.38 9.15
CA ARG A 277 -8.36 1.60 8.58
C ARG A 277 -9.65 1.25 7.87
N LEU A 278 -10.69 2.03 8.16
CA LEU A 278 -11.95 1.98 7.42
C LEU A 278 -11.78 2.74 6.10
N PHE A 279 -12.36 2.22 5.03
CA PHE A 279 -12.40 2.86 3.72
C PHE A 279 -13.85 3.05 3.26
N THR A 280 -14.08 4.02 2.37
CA THR A 280 -15.40 4.29 1.79
C THR A 280 -15.82 3.16 0.84
N ASN A 281 -14.90 2.72 -0.02
CA ASN A 281 -15.09 1.65 -1.00
C ASN A 281 -13.76 1.10 -1.53
N ILE A 282 -13.81 0.05 -2.36
CA ILE A 282 -12.65 -0.57 -3.01
C ILE A 282 -11.84 0.44 -3.85
N GLY A 283 -12.51 1.41 -4.50
CA GLY A 283 -11.84 2.50 -5.22
C GLY A 283 -10.87 3.28 -4.32
N GLU A 284 -11.31 3.67 -3.13
CA GLU A 284 -10.46 4.34 -2.15
C GLU A 284 -9.30 3.44 -1.66
N VAL A 285 -9.55 2.13 -1.46
CA VAL A 285 -8.52 1.16 -1.07
C VAL A 285 -7.42 1.09 -2.11
N LEU A 286 -7.75 0.84 -3.38
CA LEU A 286 -6.75 0.71 -4.46
C LEU A 286 -6.04 2.04 -4.74
N ALA A 287 -6.78 3.14 -4.65
CA ALA A 287 -6.22 4.47 -4.82
C ALA A 287 -5.24 4.84 -3.69
N SER A 288 -5.34 4.21 -2.51
CA SER A 288 -4.43 4.45 -1.38
C SER A 288 -3.01 3.90 -1.56
N PHE A 289 -2.77 2.87 -2.40
CA PHE A 289 -1.44 2.28 -2.59
C PHE A 289 -0.38 3.23 -3.15
N ASP A 290 0.86 3.10 -2.68
CA ASP A 290 2.01 3.97 -3.02
C ASP A 290 2.63 3.67 -4.39
N PHE A 291 2.67 2.39 -4.80
CA PHE A 291 3.04 2.00 -6.17
C PHE A 291 1.82 1.76 -7.06
N ASP A 292 2.03 1.89 -8.37
CA ASP A 292 1.01 1.68 -9.39
C ASP A 292 0.65 0.21 -9.53
N GLN A 293 1.63 -0.69 -9.72
CA GLN A 293 1.36 -2.11 -9.95
C GLN A 293 0.68 -2.85 -8.79
N THR A 294 0.56 -2.21 -7.63
CA THR A 294 -0.12 -2.73 -6.43
C THR A 294 -1.52 -2.14 -6.20
N ALA A 295 -1.98 -1.19 -7.02
CA ALA A 295 -3.34 -0.66 -6.96
C ALA A 295 -4.34 -1.66 -7.61
N ILE A 296 -4.35 -2.89 -7.08
CA ILE A 296 -5.07 -4.08 -7.55
C ILE A 296 -5.63 -4.81 -6.34
N GLY A 297 -6.88 -5.28 -6.41
CA GLY A 297 -7.50 -6.08 -5.35
C GLY A 297 -8.61 -7.00 -5.83
N PHE A 298 -8.96 -7.98 -5.00
CA PHE A 298 -9.89 -9.07 -5.28
C PHE A 298 -10.99 -9.08 -4.21
N ASP A 299 -12.25 -9.06 -4.64
CA ASP A 299 -13.44 -9.02 -3.77
C ASP A 299 -14.17 -10.36 -3.65
N GLY A 300 -13.45 -11.47 -3.90
CA GLY A 300 -14.02 -12.81 -3.97
C GLY A 300 -14.66 -13.15 -5.31
N SER A 301 -15.11 -12.14 -6.08
CA SER A 301 -15.78 -12.31 -7.38
C SER A 301 -14.95 -11.82 -8.57
N GLU A 302 -14.33 -10.64 -8.47
CA GLU A 302 -13.62 -9.95 -9.55
C GLU A 302 -12.30 -9.34 -9.04
N VAL A 303 -11.31 -9.22 -9.92
CA VAL A 303 -10.07 -8.49 -9.66
C VAL A 303 -10.19 -7.08 -10.21
N TRP A 304 -10.38 -6.12 -9.31
CA TRP A 304 -10.38 -4.69 -9.61
C TRP A 304 -8.97 -4.13 -9.67
N MET A 305 -8.73 -3.22 -10.62
CA MET A 305 -7.46 -2.50 -10.76
C MET A 305 -7.73 -1.02 -10.99
N GLU A 306 -6.91 -0.15 -10.40
CA GLU A 306 -6.91 1.25 -10.82
C GLU A 306 -6.16 1.40 -12.15
N MET A 307 -6.52 2.40 -12.96
CA MET A 307 -5.97 2.56 -14.32
C MET A 307 -4.44 2.73 -14.35
N ARG A 308 -3.83 3.31 -13.31
CA ARG A 308 -2.36 3.37 -13.20
C ARG A 308 -1.74 1.99 -12.99
N ALA A 309 -2.44 1.07 -12.32
CA ALA A 309 -2.01 -0.32 -12.18
C ALA A 309 -1.97 -1.02 -13.54
N VAL A 310 -3.05 -0.91 -14.34
CA VAL A 310 -3.12 -1.45 -15.70
C VAL A 310 -1.99 -0.90 -16.56
N ARG A 311 -1.72 0.42 -16.51
CA ARG A 311 -0.56 1.05 -17.15
C ARG A 311 0.76 0.40 -16.71
N ALA A 312 0.99 0.24 -15.40
CA ALA A 312 2.21 -0.34 -14.86
C ALA A 312 2.36 -1.84 -15.22
N LEU A 313 1.26 -2.61 -15.26
CA LEU A 313 1.25 -3.99 -15.73
C LEU A 313 1.66 -4.08 -17.21
N ILE A 314 1.23 -3.15 -18.06
CA ILE A 314 1.61 -3.13 -19.49
C ILE A 314 3.05 -2.62 -19.68
N CYS A 315 3.45 -1.51 -19.04
CA CYS A 315 4.71 -0.84 -19.36
C CYS A 315 5.91 -1.31 -18.52
N GLY A 316 5.69 -1.82 -17.30
CA GLY A 316 6.72 -2.25 -16.35
C GLY A 316 7.27 -1.16 -15.43
N TYR A 317 6.58 -0.02 -15.31
CA TYR A 317 7.03 1.11 -14.48
C TYR A 317 5.90 1.69 -13.64
N SER A 318 6.18 1.97 -12.37
CA SER A 318 5.41 2.91 -11.56
C SER A 318 5.85 4.35 -11.87
N PHE A 319 4.91 5.29 -11.90
CA PHE A 319 5.21 6.70 -12.15
C PHE A 319 5.51 7.42 -10.83
N ILE A 320 6.58 8.21 -10.79
CA ILE A 320 6.94 8.98 -9.60
C ILE A 320 5.94 10.13 -9.40
N THR A 321 5.25 10.12 -8.26
CA THR A 321 4.30 11.14 -7.78
C THR A 321 4.77 11.69 -6.44
N ALA A 322 4.33 12.88 -6.06
CA ALA A 322 4.65 13.44 -4.75
C ALA A 322 4.08 12.57 -3.62
N LYS A 323 2.95 11.89 -3.86
CA LYS A 323 2.44 10.84 -2.99
C LYS A 323 3.47 9.73 -2.74
N MET A 324 4.00 9.10 -3.80
CA MET A 324 4.97 8.01 -3.68
C MET A 324 6.17 8.42 -2.83
N LEU A 325 6.78 9.58 -3.12
CA LEU A 325 7.94 10.11 -2.40
C LEU A 325 7.67 10.38 -0.90
N ARG A 326 6.41 10.59 -0.53
CA ARG A 326 5.96 10.86 0.85
C ARG A 326 5.47 9.63 1.62
N SER A 327 5.11 8.54 0.93
CA SER A 327 4.47 7.38 1.54
C SER A 327 5.19 6.04 1.32
N THR A 328 6.27 6.01 0.54
CA THR A 328 7.05 4.80 0.28
C THR A 328 8.37 4.77 1.07
N SER A 329 9.00 3.59 1.13
CA SER A 329 10.31 3.37 1.73
C SER A 329 11.33 2.91 0.67
N PRO A 330 12.64 3.15 0.86
CA PRO A 330 13.68 2.60 0.00
C PRO A 330 13.62 1.07 -0.13
N ALA A 331 13.22 0.38 0.93
CA ALA A 331 13.04 -1.07 0.94
C ALA A 331 11.88 -1.51 0.03
N ARG A 332 10.75 -0.77 0.02
CA ARG A 332 9.65 -1.03 -0.93
C ARG A 332 10.07 -0.82 -2.38
N ILE A 333 10.82 0.25 -2.67
CA ILE A 333 11.36 0.48 -4.03
C ILE A 333 12.15 -0.75 -4.47
N VAL A 334 13.16 -1.17 -3.70
CA VAL A 334 13.98 -2.36 -4.01
C VAL A 334 13.14 -3.66 -4.09
N LYS A 335 12.11 -3.81 -3.24
CA LYS A 335 11.15 -4.94 -3.24
C LYS A 335 10.35 -5.01 -4.54
N TYR A 336 9.98 -3.88 -5.17
CA TYR A 336 9.27 -3.88 -6.46
C TYR A 336 10.21 -3.89 -7.67
N THR A 337 11.39 -3.28 -7.56
CA THR A 337 12.49 -3.43 -8.53
C THR A 337 12.84 -4.91 -8.73
N THR A 338 13.06 -5.64 -7.65
CA THR A 338 13.37 -7.08 -7.71
C THR A 338 12.20 -7.96 -8.15
N ARG A 339 10.96 -7.42 -8.14
CA ARG A 339 9.77 -8.04 -8.75
C ARG A 339 9.58 -7.66 -10.23
N GLY A 340 10.49 -6.88 -10.81
CA GLY A 340 10.53 -6.53 -12.24
C GLY A 340 9.80 -5.25 -12.62
N TYR A 341 9.62 -4.31 -11.69
CA TYR A 341 9.00 -3.00 -11.93
C TYR A 341 9.98 -1.87 -11.67
N GLY A 342 10.23 -1.03 -12.68
CA GLY A 342 11.05 0.17 -12.55
C GLY A 342 10.25 1.39 -12.09
N LEU A 343 10.93 2.52 -11.99
CA LEU A 343 10.34 3.84 -11.76
C LEU A 343 10.59 4.77 -12.95
N VAL A 344 9.63 5.64 -13.24
CA VAL A 344 9.76 6.68 -14.27
C VAL A 344 9.38 8.06 -13.74
N LEU A 345 10.30 9.02 -13.91
CA LEU A 345 10.04 10.44 -13.73
C LEU A 345 9.65 11.06 -15.08
N ARG A 346 8.51 11.73 -15.14
CA ARG A 346 8.09 12.47 -16.35
C ARG A 346 8.67 13.87 -16.36
N THR A 347 9.33 14.21 -17.47
CA THR A 347 9.90 15.53 -17.76
C THR A 347 8.97 16.39 -18.62
N ASP A 348 7.84 15.83 -19.07
CA ASP A 348 6.87 16.50 -19.94
C ASP A 348 6.18 17.65 -19.17
N GLY A 349 6.11 18.84 -19.77
CA GLY A 349 5.59 20.03 -19.07
C GLY A 349 6.54 20.62 -18.01
N MET A 350 7.80 20.16 -17.95
CA MET A 350 8.90 20.87 -17.26
C MET A 350 9.59 21.91 -18.15
N GLN A 351 9.21 21.99 -19.43
CA GLN A 351 9.55 23.10 -20.31
C GLN A 351 8.38 24.09 -20.33
N SER A 352 8.53 25.23 -19.69
CA SER A 352 7.67 26.40 -19.88
C SER A 352 8.50 27.67 -19.79
N VAL A 353 8.75 28.30 -20.95
CA VAL A 353 9.66 29.44 -21.11
C VAL A 353 9.00 30.77 -20.67
N HIS A 354 7.72 30.75 -20.26
CA HIS A 354 6.88 31.95 -20.21
C HIS A 354 6.26 32.29 -18.83
N ASN A 355 6.79 31.76 -17.73
CA ASN A 355 6.45 32.28 -16.39
C ASN A 355 7.62 32.13 -15.38
N PRO A 356 8.41 33.20 -15.14
CA PRO A 356 9.56 33.17 -14.23
C PRO A 356 9.22 32.80 -12.78
N ALA A 357 7.99 33.03 -12.32
CA ALA A 357 7.57 32.76 -10.94
C ALA A 357 7.12 31.31 -10.69
N ALA A 358 7.05 30.47 -11.72
CA ALA A 358 6.50 29.11 -11.66
C ALA A 358 7.47 28.01 -12.16
N GLN A 359 8.71 28.37 -12.48
CA GLN A 359 9.70 27.46 -13.06
C GLN A 359 10.39 26.62 -11.99
N GLY A 360 10.02 25.33 -11.93
CA GLY A 360 10.91 24.30 -11.40
C GLY A 360 12.13 24.09 -12.31
N PRO A 361 13.09 23.23 -11.93
CA PRO A 361 14.31 23.03 -12.70
C PRO A 361 14.03 22.53 -14.12
N SER A 362 14.77 23.07 -15.08
CA SER A 362 14.74 22.62 -16.47
C SER A 362 15.30 21.20 -16.61
N VAL A 363 14.97 20.53 -17.72
CA VAL A 363 15.48 19.18 -18.03
C VAL A 363 17.01 19.13 -18.00
N GLY A 364 17.70 20.19 -18.43
CA GLY A 364 19.17 20.28 -18.35
C GLY A 364 19.71 20.30 -16.92
N GLN A 365 19.05 21.03 -16.00
CA GLN A 365 19.42 21.06 -14.58
C GLN A 365 19.15 19.71 -13.89
N ILE A 366 18.06 19.03 -14.25
CA ILE A 366 17.75 17.68 -13.76
C ILE A 366 18.83 16.67 -14.21
N VAL A 367 19.24 16.73 -15.49
CA VAL A 367 20.33 15.88 -16.01
C VAL A 367 21.67 16.19 -15.34
N LEU A 368 22.00 17.46 -15.11
CA LEU A 368 23.22 17.86 -14.40
C LEU A 368 23.25 17.34 -12.96
N CYS A 369 22.17 17.55 -12.20
CA CYS A 369 22.05 17.04 -10.83
C CYS A 369 22.15 15.51 -10.76
N ALA A 370 21.54 14.80 -11.71
CA ALA A 370 21.66 13.35 -11.83
C ALA A 370 23.09 12.89 -12.11
N GLN A 371 23.82 13.61 -12.99
CA GLN A 371 25.23 13.34 -13.30
C GLN A 371 26.13 13.59 -12.08
N GLU A 372 25.95 14.69 -11.36
CA GLU A 372 26.70 15.02 -10.13
C GLU A 372 26.50 13.98 -9.04
N ALA A 373 25.27 13.52 -8.84
CA ALA A 373 24.94 12.44 -7.90
C ALA A 373 25.57 11.11 -8.33
N TYR A 374 25.51 10.75 -9.61
CA TYR A 374 26.15 9.54 -10.15
C TYR A 374 27.67 9.58 -9.98
N ASP A 375 28.33 10.70 -10.29
CA ASP A 375 29.78 10.83 -10.15
C ASP A 375 30.23 10.88 -8.67
N LYS A 376 29.39 11.35 -7.75
CA LYS A 376 29.62 11.24 -6.30
C LYS A 376 29.68 9.78 -5.85
N VAL A 377 28.72 8.96 -6.28
CA VAL A 377 28.67 7.52 -5.98
C VAL A 377 29.82 6.78 -6.65
N ARG A 378 30.12 7.10 -7.91
CA ARG A 378 31.25 6.52 -8.65
C ARG A 378 32.58 6.77 -7.94
N ARG A 379 32.87 8.01 -7.51
CA ARG A 379 34.08 8.35 -6.75
C ARG A 379 34.19 7.53 -5.46
N LEU A 380 33.11 7.43 -4.69
CA LEU A 380 33.06 6.63 -3.45
C LEU A 380 33.43 5.15 -3.70
N ILE A 381 32.83 4.56 -4.74
CA ILE A 381 33.04 3.17 -5.14
C ILE A 381 34.47 2.94 -5.67
N ASP A 382 35.01 3.86 -6.47
CA ASP A 382 36.36 3.72 -7.02
C ASP A 382 37.45 3.93 -5.95
N THR A 383 37.24 4.83 -4.97
CA THR A 383 38.09 4.91 -3.77
C THR A 383 38.03 3.63 -2.94
N ALA A 384 36.85 3.03 -2.73
CA ALA A 384 36.72 1.75 -2.04
C ALA A 384 37.40 0.59 -2.79
N ARG A 385 37.31 0.55 -4.13
CA ARG A 385 38.04 -0.41 -4.99
C ARG A 385 39.55 -0.24 -4.87
N GLN A 386 40.05 1.00 -4.83
CA GLN A 386 41.48 1.31 -4.66
C GLN A 386 41.98 0.85 -3.29
N LYS A 387 41.27 1.18 -2.21
CA LYS A 387 41.62 0.73 -0.85
C LYS A 387 41.64 -0.79 -0.76
N ASN A 388 40.60 -1.49 -1.23
CA ASN A 388 40.58 -2.95 -1.22
C ASN A 388 41.74 -3.59 -2.01
N ALA A 389 42.29 -2.89 -3.02
CA ALA A 389 43.46 -3.34 -3.76
C ALA A 389 44.78 -3.07 -3.03
N GLN A 390 44.89 -1.97 -2.26
CA GLN A 390 46.01 -1.67 -1.36
C GLN A 390 46.06 -2.65 -0.18
N ASP A 391 44.90 -2.95 0.42
CA ASP A 391 44.72 -3.91 1.52
C ASP A 391 44.89 -5.38 1.08
N GLY A 392 45.30 -5.63 -0.18
CA GLY A 392 45.59 -6.98 -0.71
C GLY A 392 44.36 -7.90 -0.85
N LEU A 393 43.14 -7.38 -0.75
CA LEU A 393 41.92 -8.19 -0.69
C LEU A 393 41.65 -8.90 -2.03
N ARG A 394 41.51 -10.24 -1.98
CA ARG A 394 41.18 -11.08 -3.14
C ARG A 394 39.92 -10.64 -3.88
N LEU A 395 38.95 -10.04 -3.18
CA LEU A 395 37.72 -9.49 -3.74
C LEU A 395 37.78 -7.96 -3.71
N ARG A 396 38.19 -7.33 -4.82
CA ARG A 396 38.20 -5.87 -5.01
C ARG A 396 36.81 -5.22 -5.14
N ARG A 397 35.75 -5.87 -4.65
CA ARG A 397 34.37 -5.37 -4.71
C ARG A 397 34.05 -4.63 -3.40
N PRO A 398 33.49 -3.41 -3.43
CA PRO A 398 33.01 -2.75 -2.22
C PRO A 398 31.87 -3.53 -1.56
N ASN A 399 31.82 -3.43 -0.23
CA ASN A 399 30.71 -3.89 0.61
C ASN A 399 29.54 -2.89 0.44
N MET A 400 28.45 -3.31 -0.20
CA MET A 400 27.31 -2.43 -0.52
C MET A 400 26.59 -1.89 0.72
N ALA A 401 26.60 -2.62 1.84
CA ALA A 401 26.08 -2.15 3.11
C ALA A 401 26.88 -0.95 3.64
N HIS A 402 28.22 -1.05 3.61
CA HIS A 402 29.11 0.04 3.96
C HIS A 402 29.00 1.23 2.99
N MET A 403 28.85 0.98 1.68
CA MET A 403 28.62 2.06 0.70
C MET A 403 27.29 2.80 0.96
N LEU A 404 26.21 2.08 1.28
CA LEU A 404 24.93 2.69 1.68
C LEU A 404 25.09 3.56 2.92
N SER A 405 25.79 3.06 3.95
CA SER A 405 26.06 3.80 5.19
C SER A 405 26.92 5.04 4.96
N GLN A 406 27.99 4.94 4.16
CA GLN A 406 28.86 6.08 3.85
C GLN A 406 28.15 7.14 3.01
N LEU A 407 27.42 6.73 1.98
CA LEU A 407 26.71 7.65 1.10
C LEU A 407 25.61 8.41 1.87
N ARG A 408 24.87 7.73 2.75
CA ARG A 408 23.89 8.34 3.67
C ARG A 408 24.54 9.34 4.62
N TYR A 409 25.72 9.04 5.18
CA TYR A 409 26.47 9.98 6.03
C TYR A 409 26.96 11.22 5.26
N LEU A 410 27.27 11.07 3.97
CA LEU A 410 27.66 12.16 3.08
C LEU A 410 26.47 12.94 2.51
N GLN A 411 25.26 12.80 3.06
CA GLN A 411 24.02 13.41 2.59
C GLN A 411 23.20 14.02 3.74
N ASN A 412 22.34 14.98 3.38
CA ASN A 412 21.42 15.64 4.29
C ASN A 412 19.99 15.20 3.95
N GLY A 413 19.18 14.88 4.96
CA GLY A 413 17.88 14.24 4.75
C GLY A 413 17.97 12.75 4.38
N GLY A 414 16.83 12.16 4.04
CA GLY A 414 16.73 10.77 3.58
C GLY A 414 16.87 10.61 2.06
N TRP A 415 16.95 9.37 1.57
CA TRP A 415 17.07 9.06 0.14
C TRP A 415 15.97 9.68 -0.71
N LEU A 416 14.74 9.74 -0.19
CA LEU A 416 13.58 10.26 -0.93
C LEU A 416 13.38 11.79 -0.76
N HIS A 417 14.16 12.48 0.08
CA HIS A 417 13.90 13.88 0.42
C HIS A 417 14.31 14.88 -0.68
N SER A 418 15.27 14.52 -1.54
CA SER A 418 15.64 15.31 -2.72
C SER A 418 15.97 14.41 -3.92
N PHE A 419 15.88 14.95 -5.12
CA PHE A 419 16.21 14.23 -6.34
C PHE A 419 17.69 13.80 -6.39
N SER A 420 18.59 14.68 -5.93
CA SER A 420 20.02 14.42 -5.71
C SER A 420 20.26 13.17 -4.85
N ASN A 421 19.59 13.08 -3.69
CA ASN A 421 19.67 11.90 -2.82
C ASN A 421 19.11 10.64 -3.48
N PHE A 422 18.01 10.76 -4.22
CA PHE A 422 17.34 9.63 -4.84
C PHE A 422 18.11 9.03 -6.02
N ILE A 423 18.74 9.87 -6.86
CA ILE A 423 19.62 9.39 -7.93
C ILE A 423 20.89 8.76 -7.35
N ALA A 424 21.44 9.28 -6.25
CA ALA A 424 22.56 8.64 -5.57
C ALA A 424 22.19 7.23 -5.05
N PHE A 425 20.98 7.06 -4.48
CA PHE A 425 20.46 5.73 -4.09
C PHE A 425 20.32 4.79 -5.29
N SER A 426 19.79 5.27 -6.42
CA SER A 426 19.72 4.48 -7.67
C SER A 426 21.09 4.11 -8.21
N SER A 427 22.04 5.05 -8.26
CA SER A 427 23.39 4.81 -8.78
C SER A 427 24.14 3.74 -7.98
N LEU A 428 23.93 3.67 -6.66
CA LEU A 428 24.49 2.60 -5.84
C LEU A 428 23.75 1.27 -6.06
N TRP A 429 22.44 1.29 -6.29
CA TRP A 429 21.69 0.10 -6.71
C TRP A 429 22.12 -0.41 -8.09
N ASP A 430 22.39 0.47 -9.08
CA ASP A 430 22.91 0.09 -10.40
C ASP A 430 24.19 -0.76 -10.25
N GLN A 431 25.07 -0.39 -9.33
CA GLN A 431 26.32 -1.11 -9.05
C GLN A 431 26.10 -2.39 -8.22
N ALA A 432 25.12 -2.41 -7.31
CA ALA A 432 24.73 -3.60 -6.55
C ALA A 432 24.03 -4.66 -7.42
N ALA A 433 23.21 -4.23 -8.39
CA ALA A 433 22.44 -5.09 -9.28
C ALA A 433 23.30 -5.98 -10.18
N LEU A 434 24.56 -5.58 -10.46
CA LEU A 434 25.52 -6.29 -11.31
C LEU A 434 25.95 -7.67 -10.76
N ALA A 435 25.74 -7.95 -9.47
CA ALA A 435 26.17 -9.21 -8.86
C ALA A 435 25.26 -9.67 -7.73
N ASP A 436 24.84 -10.93 -7.80
CA ASP A 436 23.95 -11.61 -6.85
C ASP A 436 24.30 -11.42 -5.36
N ALA A 437 25.59 -11.47 -5.01
CA ALA A 437 26.06 -11.24 -3.65
C ALA A 437 25.84 -9.77 -3.22
N SER A 438 26.30 -8.82 -4.02
CA SER A 438 26.16 -7.38 -3.80
C SER A 438 24.68 -6.94 -3.78
N ARG A 439 23.83 -7.56 -4.62
CA ARG A 439 22.37 -7.37 -4.61
C ARG A 439 21.75 -7.85 -3.30
N ARG A 440 22.04 -9.08 -2.85
CA ARG A 440 21.54 -9.60 -1.56
C ARG A 440 22.02 -8.75 -0.37
N GLU A 441 23.24 -8.24 -0.44
CA GLU A 441 23.83 -7.37 0.56
C GLU A 441 23.12 -6.00 0.61
N PHE A 442 22.94 -5.34 -0.53
CA PHE A 442 22.20 -4.08 -0.65
C PHE A 442 20.76 -4.23 -0.17
N ILE A 443 20.05 -5.31 -0.57
CA ILE A 443 18.69 -5.62 -0.09
C ILE A 443 18.68 -5.73 1.43
N ARG A 444 19.62 -6.49 2.03
CA ARG A 444 19.70 -6.65 3.50
C ARG A 444 20.00 -5.33 4.22
N ALA A 445 20.89 -4.50 3.68
CA ALA A 445 21.21 -3.20 4.26
C ALA A 445 20.10 -2.14 4.08
N THR A 446 19.29 -2.28 3.03
CA THR A 446 18.12 -1.40 2.80
C THR A 446 16.91 -1.82 3.64
N SER A 447 16.76 -3.12 3.92
CA SER A 447 15.54 -3.70 4.55
C SER A 447 15.73 -4.11 6.02
N GLY A 448 16.92 -3.96 6.59
CA GLY A 448 17.28 -4.49 7.90
C GLY A 448 18.04 -3.50 8.79
N ARG A 449 18.36 -3.95 10.02
CA ARG A 449 18.80 -3.19 11.21
C ARG A 449 19.79 -2.00 11.06
N GLN A 450 20.48 -1.77 9.94
CA GLN A 450 21.47 -0.68 9.78
C GLN A 450 20.95 0.77 9.81
N GLY A 451 19.67 0.99 10.14
CA GLY A 451 19.17 2.30 10.57
C GLY A 451 19.63 2.72 11.98
N ASP A 452 20.54 1.97 12.62
CA ASP A 452 20.92 2.13 14.03
C ASP A 452 21.73 3.41 14.38
N TYR A 453 22.40 4.02 13.40
CA TYR A 453 23.20 5.24 13.60
C TYR A 453 22.91 6.35 12.58
N ALA A 454 21.72 6.35 11.97
CA ALA A 454 21.33 7.35 10.96
C ALA A 454 20.62 8.56 11.61
N PRO A 455 21.02 9.82 11.33
CA PRO A 455 20.40 11.02 11.91
C PRO A 455 19.09 11.45 11.22
N PHE A 456 18.58 10.68 10.25
CA PHE A 456 17.35 10.98 9.53
C PHE A 456 16.46 9.74 9.39
N HIS A 457 15.21 9.91 9.83
CA HIS A 457 14.13 8.96 9.74
C HIS A 457 13.38 9.14 8.40
N GLU A 458 13.56 8.20 7.49
CA GLU A 458 12.70 8.05 6.31
C GLU A 458 11.43 7.28 6.67
N CYS A 459 10.39 7.42 5.85
CA CYS A 459 9.06 6.85 6.06
C CYS A 459 9.09 5.39 6.54
N LEU A 460 9.02 5.20 7.86
CA LEU A 460 8.99 3.87 8.46
C LEU A 460 7.63 3.26 8.17
N GLU A 461 7.65 2.12 7.48
CA GLU A 461 6.53 1.18 7.51
C GLU A 461 6.34 0.76 8.97
N TYR A 462 5.10 0.79 9.51
CA TYR A 462 4.85 0.28 10.87
C TYR A 462 5.24 -1.20 10.98
N ASP A 463 5.22 -1.90 9.84
CA ASP A 463 5.67 -3.28 9.65
C ASP A 463 7.21 -3.46 9.61
N HIS A 464 8.01 -2.42 9.92
CA HIS A 464 9.46 -2.51 9.97
C HIS A 464 9.94 -3.28 11.21
N ASP A 465 10.98 -4.10 11.05
CA ASP A 465 11.56 -4.96 12.11
C ASP A 465 11.92 -4.25 13.44
N LEU A 466 12.03 -2.91 13.48
CA LEU A 466 12.32 -2.16 14.70
C LEU A 466 11.14 -2.10 15.69
N LEU A 467 9.92 -2.43 15.25
CA LEU A 467 8.72 -2.59 16.09
C LEU A 467 8.29 -4.07 16.22
N ARG A 468 9.05 -5.00 15.64
CA ARG A 468 8.65 -6.42 15.45
C ARG A 468 9.71 -7.44 15.90
N SER A 469 11.00 -7.15 15.74
CA SER A 469 12.08 -8.02 16.23
C SER A 469 12.38 -7.66 17.67
N ASP A 470 12.11 -8.61 18.57
CA ASP A 470 12.37 -8.47 20.01
C ASP A 470 11.53 -7.31 20.61
N VAL A 471 10.20 -7.47 20.58
CA VAL A 471 9.23 -6.55 21.17
C VAL A 471 9.54 -6.39 22.66
N TYR A 472 10.05 -5.21 23.04
CA TYR A 472 10.32 -4.86 24.43
C TYR A 472 9.06 -5.11 25.28
N THR A 473 9.22 -5.82 26.40
CA THR A 473 8.12 -6.02 27.36
C THR A 473 7.67 -4.69 27.97
N ALA A 474 6.55 -4.69 28.70
CA ALA A 474 6.09 -3.50 29.43
C ALA A 474 7.17 -2.96 30.41
N GLU A 475 7.97 -3.87 30.98
CA GLU A 475 9.08 -3.60 31.87
C GLU A 475 10.30 -3.05 31.12
N GLU A 476 10.64 -3.62 29.95
CA GLU A 476 11.74 -3.10 29.12
C GLU A 476 11.43 -1.73 28.52
N TRP A 477 10.18 -1.45 28.14
CA TRP A 477 9.77 -0.09 27.76
C TRP A 477 9.84 0.87 28.95
N ALA A 478 9.45 0.44 30.16
CA ALA A 478 9.65 1.24 31.37
C ALA A 478 11.14 1.54 31.63
N GLU A 479 12.03 0.60 31.36
CA GLU A 479 13.48 0.82 31.37
C GLU A 479 13.91 1.83 30.29
N VAL A 480 13.49 1.67 29.03
CA VAL A 480 13.77 2.60 27.90
C VAL A 480 13.40 4.03 28.28
N PHE A 481 12.19 4.24 28.85
CA PHE A 481 11.77 5.56 29.28
C PHE A 481 12.70 6.13 30.35
N SER A 482 12.99 5.37 31.41
CA SER A 482 13.85 5.81 32.52
C SER A 482 15.33 6.02 32.15
N THR A 483 15.82 5.33 31.11
CA THR A 483 17.22 5.40 30.65
C THR A 483 17.47 6.44 29.55
N SER A 484 16.42 6.90 28.87
CA SER A 484 16.48 7.94 27.82
C SER A 484 17.13 9.27 28.25
N GLY A 485 17.20 9.55 29.55
CA GLY A 485 17.68 10.82 30.12
C GLY A 485 16.75 12.03 29.89
N GLN A 486 15.79 11.92 28.97
CA GLN A 486 14.80 12.95 28.63
C GLN A 486 13.47 12.77 29.35
N ILE A 487 13.28 11.70 30.14
CA ILE A 487 12.06 11.46 30.92
C ILE A 487 12.46 11.24 32.39
N PRO A 488 11.93 12.01 33.37
CA PRO A 488 12.34 11.85 34.77
C PRO A 488 12.02 10.45 35.32
N PRO A 489 12.89 9.85 36.16
CA PRO A 489 12.66 8.53 36.72
C PRO A 489 11.35 8.44 37.51
N GLY A 490 10.48 7.51 37.12
CA GLY A 490 9.19 7.25 37.77
C GLY A 490 7.99 7.98 37.17
N THR A 491 8.19 8.92 36.24
CA THR A 491 7.14 9.68 35.52
C THR A 491 6.04 8.80 34.93
N LEU A 492 6.40 7.59 34.49
CA LEU A 492 5.53 6.66 33.78
C LEU A 492 5.20 5.39 34.59
N LYS A 493 5.36 5.43 35.93
CA LYS A 493 4.99 4.32 36.83
C LYS A 493 3.52 3.88 36.70
N SER A 494 2.63 4.81 36.35
CA SER A 494 1.21 4.55 36.08
C SER A 494 0.94 3.70 34.85
N LEU A 495 1.93 3.47 33.99
CA LEU A 495 1.81 2.73 32.73
C LEU A 495 2.47 1.34 32.79
N ALA A 496 3.01 0.93 33.93
CA ALA A 496 3.64 -0.39 34.09
C ALA A 496 2.61 -1.53 33.89
N GLY A 497 3.02 -2.62 33.25
CA GLY A 497 2.16 -3.78 32.97
C GLY A 497 1.13 -3.57 31.85
N HIS A 498 1.23 -2.48 31.08
CA HIS A 498 0.48 -2.26 29.84
C HIS A 498 1.31 -2.61 28.60
N ASP A 499 0.68 -3.22 27.60
CA ASP A 499 1.32 -3.52 26.31
C ASP A 499 1.40 -2.25 25.45
N PHE A 500 2.59 -1.93 24.92
CA PHE A 500 2.83 -0.75 24.08
C PHE A 500 3.27 -1.12 22.66
N TRP A 501 2.84 -0.32 21.67
CA TRP A 501 3.08 -0.44 20.22
C TRP A 501 2.56 -1.73 19.57
N THR A 502 2.95 -2.89 20.08
CA THR A 502 2.61 -4.22 19.57
C THR A 502 2.10 -5.13 20.70
N LYS A 503 1.05 -5.92 20.44
CA LYS A 503 0.64 -7.09 21.24
C LYS A 503 0.86 -8.37 20.45
N THR A 504 1.09 -9.48 21.14
CA THR A 504 1.16 -10.82 20.56
C THR A 504 0.26 -11.78 21.35
N GLY A 505 -0.24 -12.84 20.70
CA GLY A 505 -1.12 -13.83 21.31
C GLY A 505 -1.50 -14.95 20.33
N HIS A 506 -2.49 -15.76 20.70
CA HIS A 506 -2.96 -16.89 19.88
C HIS A 506 -4.35 -16.71 19.28
N SER A 507 -5.03 -15.58 19.55
CA SER A 507 -6.33 -15.22 18.97
C SER A 507 -6.50 -13.71 18.81
N VAL A 508 -7.53 -13.25 18.07
CA VAL A 508 -7.90 -11.83 18.02
C VAL A 508 -8.29 -11.33 19.40
N ASP A 509 -9.08 -12.11 20.15
CA ASP A 509 -9.49 -11.78 21.52
C ASP A 509 -8.28 -11.56 22.44
N ALA A 510 -7.27 -12.43 22.39
CA ALA A 510 -6.06 -12.31 23.19
C ALA A 510 -5.30 -10.98 22.96
N VAL A 511 -5.36 -10.43 21.75
CA VAL A 511 -4.71 -9.15 21.41
C VAL A 511 -5.66 -7.92 21.48
N THR A 512 -6.96 -8.11 21.68
CA THR A 512 -7.97 -7.01 21.69
C THR A 512 -8.66 -6.78 23.03
N SER A 513 -8.77 -7.82 23.88
CA SER A 513 -9.42 -7.79 25.20
C SER A 513 -8.81 -6.77 26.18
N ARG A 514 -7.48 -6.57 26.16
CA ARG A 514 -6.80 -5.47 26.87
C ARG A 514 -6.45 -4.34 25.89
N PRO A 515 -6.58 -3.05 26.28
CA PRO A 515 -6.13 -1.93 25.45
C PRO A 515 -4.65 -2.01 25.06
N LEU A 516 -4.33 -1.54 23.86
CA LEU A 516 -2.97 -1.36 23.35
C LEU A 516 -2.60 0.12 23.49
N MET A 517 -1.46 0.42 24.12
CA MET A 517 -1.00 1.81 24.29
C MET A 517 0.04 2.20 23.23
N GLN A 518 0.12 3.49 22.93
CA GLN A 518 1.20 4.11 22.16
C GLN A 518 1.73 5.27 23.00
N PHE A 519 3.00 5.21 23.42
CA PHE A 519 3.64 6.38 24.05
C PHE A 519 4.17 7.31 22.95
N MET A 520 3.94 8.62 23.12
CA MET A 520 4.23 9.63 22.10
C MET A 520 4.81 10.88 22.74
N LEU A 521 5.64 11.59 21.99
CA LEU A 521 6.07 12.94 22.33
C LEU A 521 5.38 13.91 21.37
N LEU A 522 4.27 14.51 21.82
CA LEU A 522 3.47 15.42 20.99
C LEU A 522 3.97 16.86 21.15
N PRO A 523 3.95 17.71 20.10
CA PRO A 523 4.17 19.15 20.28
C PRO A 523 3.21 19.75 21.31
N VAL A 524 3.71 20.57 22.24
CA VAL A 524 2.92 21.09 23.37
C VAL A 524 1.61 21.74 22.92
N GLY A 525 0.51 21.35 23.56
CA GLY A 525 -0.86 21.79 23.27
C GLY A 525 -1.56 21.02 22.15
N LEU A 526 -0.88 20.13 21.43
CA LEU A 526 -1.53 19.27 20.42
C LEU A 526 -2.50 18.28 21.07
N CYS A 527 -2.16 17.72 22.23
CA CYS A 527 -3.03 16.78 22.95
C CYS A 527 -4.37 17.45 23.30
N ALA A 528 -4.32 18.60 23.99
CA ALA A 528 -5.51 19.39 24.33
C ALA A 528 -6.30 19.85 23.09
N THR A 529 -5.62 20.22 22.00
CA THR A 529 -6.27 20.60 20.73
C THR A 529 -7.03 19.44 20.10
N LEU A 530 -6.50 18.21 20.18
CA LEU A 530 -7.17 17.01 19.66
C LEU A 530 -8.30 16.54 20.59
N GLN A 531 -8.13 16.59 21.91
CA GLN A 531 -9.20 16.33 22.88
C GLN A 531 -10.40 17.28 22.65
N ALA A 532 -10.14 18.57 22.40
CA ALA A 532 -11.16 19.58 22.13
C ALA A 532 -11.97 19.35 20.84
N THR A 533 -11.59 18.41 19.97
CA THR A 533 -12.42 18.00 18.81
C THR A 533 -13.65 17.18 19.20
N GLY A 534 -13.66 16.58 20.39
CA GLY A 534 -14.70 15.64 20.82
C GLY A 534 -14.68 14.29 20.11
N SER A 535 -13.66 13.99 19.30
CA SER A 535 -13.53 12.69 18.61
C SER A 535 -13.38 11.53 19.58
N ALA A 536 -14.12 10.45 19.35
CA ALA A 536 -13.98 9.19 20.08
C ALA A 536 -12.56 8.60 20.02
N ALA A 537 -11.75 8.95 19.02
CA ALA A 537 -10.36 8.51 18.93
C ALA A 537 -9.40 9.29 19.86
N PHE A 538 -9.70 10.55 20.22
CA PHE A 538 -8.76 11.45 20.92
C PHE A 538 -9.31 12.12 22.18
N HIS A 539 -10.49 11.72 22.65
CA HIS A 539 -11.06 12.19 23.93
C HIS A 539 -10.13 11.89 25.12
N ALA A 540 -10.28 12.62 26.23
CA ALA A 540 -9.57 12.34 27.47
C ALA A 540 -9.95 10.94 28.00
N GLY A 541 -8.96 10.14 28.40
CA GLY A 541 -9.06 8.69 28.62
C GLY A 541 -8.72 7.83 27.40
N SER A 542 -8.70 8.42 26.19
CA SER A 542 -8.18 7.81 24.97
C SER A 542 -6.82 8.38 24.61
N LEU A 543 -6.67 9.71 24.57
CA LEU A 543 -5.40 10.42 24.36
C LEU A 543 -5.18 11.37 25.53
N ASP A 544 -4.10 11.19 26.30
CA ASP A 544 -3.83 11.97 27.52
C ASP A 544 -2.35 12.33 27.67
N CYS A 545 -2.05 13.50 28.23
CA CYS A 545 -0.71 13.87 28.68
C CYS A 545 -0.33 13.11 29.96
N VAL A 546 0.94 12.70 30.07
CA VAL A 546 1.47 11.95 31.22
C VAL A 546 2.73 12.61 31.77
N GLY A 547 2.86 12.63 33.10
CA GLY A 547 4.05 13.18 33.79
C GLY A 547 3.92 14.61 34.34
N GLY A 548 2.72 15.20 34.33
CA GLY A 548 2.49 16.57 34.79
C GLY A 548 3.05 17.62 33.82
N ASP A 549 3.49 18.77 34.31
CA ASP A 549 4.00 19.89 33.51
C ASP A 549 5.39 19.65 32.87
N PHE A 550 5.85 18.39 32.83
CA PHE A 550 7.15 18.05 32.28
C PHE A 550 7.17 18.15 30.75
N LYS A 551 8.21 18.78 30.21
CA LYS A 551 8.42 19.00 28.77
C LYS A 551 9.81 18.56 28.33
N ILE A 552 9.87 17.94 27.16
CA ILE A 552 11.12 17.67 26.44
C ILE A 552 11.33 18.78 25.40
N LYS A 553 12.57 19.21 25.18
CA LYS A 553 12.92 20.21 24.16
C LYS A 553 13.94 19.64 23.18
N ASP A 554 13.84 19.97 21.90
CA ASP A 554 14.83 19.58 20.90
C ASP A 554 15.72 20.76 20.43
N ASP A 555 16.74 20.45 19.65
CA ASP A 555 17.71 21.40 19.09
C ASP A 555 17.07 22.45 18.14
N ASP A 556 15.90 22.13 17.55
CA ASP A 556 15.11 23.07 16.74
C ASP A 556 14.24 23.98 17.63
N GLY A 557 14.31 23.83 18.95
CA GLY A 557 13.62 24.64 19.95
C GLY A 557 12.16 24.25 20.20
N VAL A 558 11.70 23.14 19.62
CA VAL A 558 10.32 22.67 19.76
C VAL A 558 10.15 21.98 21.11
N GLU A 559 9.06 22.29 21.80
CA GLU A 559 8.71 21.67 23.09
C GLU A 559 7.67 20.57 22.89
N PHE A 560 7.87 19.46 23.59
CA PHE A 560 7.04 18.25 23.52
C PHE A 560 6.49 17.86 24.89
N GLU A 561 5.20 17.56 24.92
CA GLU A 561 4.49 16.96 26.05
C GLU A 561 4.47 15.41 25.89
N PRO A 562 4.86 14.63 26.91
CA PRO A 562 4.70 13.18 26.88
C PRO A 562 3.22 12.81 26.92
N CYS A 563 2.79 11.91 26.03
CA CYS A 563 1.40 11.48 25.89
C CYS A 563 1.28 9.96 25.77
N VAL A 564 0.10 9.44 26.13
CA VAL A 564 -0.31 8.06 25.85
C VAL A 564 -1.59 8.07 25.04
N TRP A 565 -1.65 7.22 24.03
CA TRP A 565 -2.85 6.97 23.23
C TRP A 565 -3.29 5.50 23.36
N THR A 566 -4.56 5.28 23.68
CA THR A 566 -5.09 4.03 24.23
C THR A 566 -6.15 3.41 23.30
N HIS A 567 -5.79 2.30 22.67
CA HIS A 567 -6.62 1.60 21.70
C HIS A 567 -7.27 0.35 22.30
N SER A 568 -8.50 0.49 22.76
CA SER A 568 -9.42 -0.63 23.01
C SER A 568 -9.88 -1.28 21.70
N PHE A 569 -10.63 -2.38 21.76
CA PHE A 569 -11.30 -2.96 20.60
C PHE A 569 -12.35 -2.02 19.97
N ALA A 570 -12.93 -1.09 20.73
CA ALA A 570 -13.97 -0.18 20.25
C ALA A 570 -13.43 1.03 19.45
N ASN A 571 -12.19 1.47 19.71
CA ASN A 571 -11.59 2.68 19.11
C ASN A 571 -10.27 2.43 18.36
N MET A 572 -9.99 1.19 17.93
CA MET A 572 -8.75 0.85 17.21
C MET A 572 -8.72 1.17 15.71
N TRP A 573 -9.83 1.66 15.13
CA TRP A 573 -9.96 1.86 13.70
C TRP A 573 -9.63 3.30 13.28
N GLN A 574 -8.69 3.48 12.34
CA GLN A 574 -8.51 4.75 11.66
C GLN A 574 -9.79 5.11 10.86
N PRO A 575 -10.40 6.29 11.10
CA PRO A 575 -11.60 6.72 10.37
C PRO A 575 -11.36 6.89 8.86
N ALA A 576 -12.41 6.67 8.08
CA ALA A 576 -12.35 6.75 6.61
C ALA A 576 -12.17 8.16 6.06
N SER A 577 -12.61 9.20 6.78
CA SER A 577 -12.67 10.58 6.25
C SER A 577 -12.59 11.62 7.39
N GLY A 578 -12.67 12.91 7.03
CA GLY A 578 -12.71 14.02 7.99
C GLY A 578 -11.35 14.34 8.62
N ILE A 579 -11.36 15.26 9.59
CA ILE A 579 -10.15 15.67 10.33
C ILE A 579 -9.54 14.51 11.12
N ASP A 580 -10.38 13.64 11.68
CA ASP A 580 -9.99 12.48 12.48
C ASP A 580 -9.08 11.51 11.72
N ARG A 581 -9.33 11.26 10.43
CA ARG A 581 -8.45 10.46 9.57
C ARG A 581 -7.04 11.04 9.52
N PHE A 582 -6.90 12.36 9.41
CA PHE A 582 -5.61 13.05 9.39
C PHE A 582 -4.96 13.10 10.77
N ALA A 583 -5.72 13.37 11.83
CA ALA A 583 -5.20 13.33 13.20
C ALA A 583 -4.70 11.93 13.58
N HIS A 584 -5.46 10.88 13.28
CA HIS A 584 -5.06 9.48 13.50
C HIS A 584 -3.84 9.08 12.66
N GLN A 585 -3.74 9.57 11.41
CA GLN A 585 -2.54 9.40 10.57
C GLN A 585 -1.32 10.07 11.21
N THR A 586 -1.46 11.32 11.64
CA THR A 586 -0.40 12.10 12.27
C THR A 586 0.08 11.49 13.59
N LEU A 587 -0.84 11.15 14.51
CA LEU A 587 -0.48 10.53 15.79
C LEU A 587 0.22 9.18 15.58
N ARG A 588 -0.25 8.37 14.63
CA ARG A 588 0.43 7.12 14.24
C ARG A 588 1.87 7.37 13.80
N ASP A 589 2.09 8.35 12.91
CA ASP A 589 3.43 8.66 12.41
C ASP A 589 4.34 9.19 13.53
N ILE A 590 3.81 10.00 14.45
CA ILE A 590 4.54 10.43 15.65
C ILE A 590 4.85 9.25 16.57
N ALA A 591 3.91 8.31 16.81
CA ALA A 591 4.14 7.13 17.65
C ALA A 591 5.26 6.22 17.11
N ILE A 592 5.34 6.06 15.79
CA ILE A 592 6.45 5.35 15.13
C ILE A 592 7.77 6.10 15.38
N THR A 593 7.81 7.42 15.12
CA THR A 593 9.03 8.21 15.32
C THR A 593 9.45 8.26 16.79
N THR A 594 8.52 8.37 17.75
CA THR A 594 8.82 8.33 19.19
C THR A 594 9.43 6.99 19.59
N ALA A 595 8.85 5.85 19.18
CA ALA A 595 9.44 4.54 19.46
C ALA A 595 10.87 4.45 18.91
N TRP A 596 11.06 4.81 17.63
CA TRP A 596 12.36 4.83 16.98
C TRP A 596 13.37 5.70 17.74
N THR A 597 13.03 6.96 18.03
CA THR A 597 13.91 7.92 18.72
C THR A 597 14.27 7.43 20.13
N LEU A 598 13.32 6.90 20.90
CA LEU A 598 13.58 6.37 22.24
C LEU A 598 14.52 5.16 22.21
N THR A 599 14.27 4.19 21.33
CA THR A 599 15.17 3.04 21.11
C THR A 599 16.58 3.51 20.75
N ARG A 600 16.72 4.54 19.87
CA ARG A 600 18.01 5.15 19.53
C ARG A 600 18.70 5.77 20.74
N THR A 601 17.98 6.49 21.60
CA THR A 601 18.56 7.05 22.84
C THR A 601 19.03 5.98 23.82
N ARG A 602 18.30 4.87 24.01
CA ARG A 602 18.77 3.72 24.82
C ARG A 602 20.03 3.07 24.23
N CYS A 603 20.17 3.06 22.90
CA CYS A 603 21.40 2.64 22.22
C CYS A 603 22.55 3.68 22.27
N GLY A 604 22.41 4.77 23.03
CA GLY A 604 23.44 5.79 23.23
C GLY A 604 23.50 6.89 22.15
N ALA A 605 22.54 6.97 21.23
CA ALA A 605 22.46 8.08 20.28
C ALA A 605 21.99 9.37 21.00
N PRO A 606 22.70 10.50 20.89
CA PRO A 606 22.30 11.73 21.57
C PRO A 606 21.03 12.32 20.94
N TRP A 607 20.05 12.65 21.79
CA TRP A 607 18.74 13.20 21.43
C TRP A 607 18.81 14.35 20.40
N SER A 608 19.76 15.27 20.59
CA SER A 608 20.08 16.38 19.68
C SER A 608 20.33 15.96 18.23
N ALA A 609 21.12 14.91 18.02
CA ALA A 609 21.47 14.40 16.70
C ALA A 609 20.30 13.68 15.99
N LEU A 610 19.24 13.32 16.71
CA LEU A 610 18.06 12.64 16.18
C LEU A 610 17.01 13.63 15.63
N ARG A 611 17.11 14.93 15.93
CA ARG A 611 16.28 16.03 15.36
C ARG A 611 14.78 15.71 15.31
N PHE A 612 14.25 15.21 16.42
CA PHE A 612 12.90 14.67 16.55
C PHE A 612 11.81 15.61 15.99
N GLY A 613 11.81 16.89 16.37
CA GLY A 613 10.83 17.86 15.91
C GLY A 613 10.88 18.12 14.41
N LYS A 614 12.06 18.09 13.79
CA LYS A 614 12.21 18.20 12.34
C LYS A 614 11.59 17.00 11.60
N ILE A 615 11.67 15.79 12.16
CA ILE A 615 11.02 14.59 11.61
C ILE A 615 9.50 14.67 11.78
N VAL A 616 9.02 15.02 12.98
CA VAL A 616 7.59 15.21 13.27
C VAL A 616 6.98 16.28 12.34
N MET A 617 7.62 17.46 12.23
CA MET A 617 7.17 18.55 11.35
C MET A 617 7.29 18.22 9.85
N GLN A 618 8.10 17.23 9.45
CA GLN A 618 8.07 16.70 8.09
C GLN A 618 6.94 15.70 7.90
N SER A 619 6.62 14.88 8.91
CA SER A 619 5.49 13.94 8.89
C SER A 619 4.14 14.67 8.74
N PHE A 620 3.96 15.80 9.45
CA PHE A 620 2.82 16.71 9.24
C PHE A 620 2.66 17.19 7.77
N LYS A 621 3.78 17.44 7.07
CA LYS A 621 3.76 17.85 5.65
C LYS A 621 3.48 16.68 4.72
N ASN A 622 4.00 15.49 5.04
CA ASN A 622 3.88 14.27 4.25
C ASN A 622 2.46 13.65 4.34
N ALA A 623 1.81 13.74 5.51
CA ALA A 623 0.47 13.20 5.76
C ALA A 623 -0.64 13.82 4.88
N ARG A 624 -0.38 14.99 4.27
CA ARG A 624 -1.26 15.58 3.26
C ARG A 624 -0.90 15.02 1.88
N LEU A 625 -1.82 14.25 1.31
CA LEU A 625 -1.78 13.83 -0.08
C LEU A 625 -2.08 15.03 -1.02
N PRO A 626 -1.66 14.98 -2.30
CA PRO A 626 -2.01 16.02 -3.27
C PRO A 626 -3.54 16.09 -3.44
N GLN A 627 -4.06 17.31 -3.55
CA GLN A 627 -5.49 17.55 -3.78
C GLN A 627 -5.85 17.41 -5.26
N ASP A 628 -4.94 17.82 -6.14
CA ASP A 628 -5.10 17.81 -7.59
C ASP A 628 -3.74 17.66 -8.32
N ILE A 629 -3.81 17.58 -9.64
CA ILE A 629 -2.68 17.40 -10.55
C ILE A 629 -1.67 18.58 -10.52
N ALA A 630 -2.15 19.81 -10.33
CA ALA A 630 -1.26 20.97 -10.26
C ALA A 630 -0.49 20.98 -8.93
N HIS A 631 -1.13 20.55 -7.84
CA HIS A 631 -0.50 20.37 -6.53
C HIS A 631 0.58 19.27 -6.57
N ASP A 632 0.31 18.08 -7.12
CA ASP A 632 1.35 17.02 -7.23
C ASP A 632 2.55 17.51 -8.06
N LYS A 633 2.29 18.16 -9.20
CA LYS A 633 3.35 18.70 -10.08
C LYS A 633 4.13 19.86 -9.46
N ALA A 634 3.51 20.67 -8.60
CA ALA A 634 4.22 21.67 -7.80
C ALA A 634 5.16 21.02 -6.77
N LEU A 635 4.71 19.96 -6.10
CA LEU A 635 5.52 19.22 -5.13
C LEU A 635 6.68 18.45 -5.79
N ILE A 636 6.47 17.84 -6.96
CA ILE A 636 7.53 17.24 -7.77
C ILE A 636 8.57 18.28 -8.21
N ARG A 637 8.14 19.46 -8.67
CA ARG A 637 9.06 20.57 -9.01
C ARG A 637 9.90 21.02 -7.80
N ALA A 638 9.31 21.12 -6.61
CA ALA A 638 10.03 21.47 -5.39
C ALA A 638 11.06 20.41 -4.99
N TRP A 639 10.71 19.12 -5.09
CA TRP A 639 11.62 18.00 -4.82
C TRP A 639 12.79 17.93 -5.82
N LEU A 640 12.54 18.21 -7.10
CA LEU A 640 13.58 18.31 -8.13
C LEU A 640 14.49 19.55 -7.94
N GLY A 641 13.95 20.63 -7.37
CA GLY A 641 14.72 21.84 -7.02
C GLY A 641 15.40 21.79 -5.65
N THR A 642 15.29 20.67 -4.92
CA THR A 642 15.97 20.47 -3.63
C THR A 642 17.37 19.84 -3.87
N PRO A 643 18.45 20.38 -3.26
CA PRO A 643 19.82 19.88 -3.45
C PRO A 643 20.10 18.50 -2.82
#